data_AF-A0A502ESZ6-F1
#
_entry.id   AF-A0A502ESZ6-F1
#
_cell.length_a   1.000
_cell.length_b   1.000
_cell.length_c   1.000
_cell.angle_alpha   90.00
_cell.angle_beta   90.00
_cell.angle_gamma   90.00
#
_symmetry.space_group_name_H-M   'P 1'
#
loop_
_entity.id
_entity.type
_entity.pdbx_description
1 polymer ?
#
loop_
_entity_poly.entity_id
_entity_poly.type
_entity_poly.pdbx_seq_one_letter_code
_entity_poly.pdbx_strand_id
1 'polypeptide(L)'
;MRKLQFSFVLFLMIFNFLQAQNNTKGTPPILADKDLTAYLFVYFTGNNIEEEAVRYAISADGYHYYHLNDNQPVIDSKTISSTGGVRDPHILRGDDGKTFYMVLTDMTSSKGWDSNRAMILLKSTDLVKWESSVVNIQTTFSGNENLKRVWAPQTIYDAKAGKYMIYFSLQYAGGPDKIYYAYANKDFTALESAPKLLFVPKSERACIDGDIIEKDGIYHLFCKTETEKAGIKVATTTDLTSGKWIENDNYLQQTSDGVEGSSVFKLNNSDEYILMYDVYTKGKYQFTKTKDLENFTVIDKNISMDFNPRHGTILPITRSELKRLIAKWGVPKQFPKINNNPVLEGYYADPEILYSNKTKKYYIYPTSDGFDGWSGNYFKTFSSDNLIDWKDEGIIVDLRKDVSWANRNAWAPCIVEKKIKGKHKYFYYFTAAQKIGVASSDNPTGPFKDSGKALISARPEGVKDGQEIDPDVFTDPKTGKSYLYWGNMYMAVAELNPDMVSIKPGSTKLIKVNDSFREGTYVIYRNGQYYFFWSEDDTRSPNYKVRYGISKSPLGPIEIPENNIVIQGIPDQGIYATGHNSVLQIPNKDEWYITYHRFSYPTGIKMGDAAGFHREVCIDKLEFNPDGTIKQVIPTHTGINAIK
;
A
#
# COMPACT_ATOMS: atom_id res chain seq x y z
N MET A 1 21.79 -56.78 29.52
CA MET A 1 20.46 -56.65 28.88
C MET A 1 19.71 -55.49 29.52
N ARG A 2 19.77 -54.29 28.93
CA ARG A 2 18.96 -53.13 29.34
C ARG A 2 17.92 -52.88 28.24
N LYS A 3 16.65 -52.91 28.62
CA LYS A 3 15.50 -52.70 27.74
C LYS A 3 15.45 -51.23 27.30
N LEU A 4 15.42 -51.00 26.00
CA LEU A 4 15.04 -49.73 25.37
C LEU A 4 13.51 -49.60 25.48
N GLN A 5 13.00 -48.54 26.12
CA GLN A 5 11.62 -48.10 25.95
C GLN A 5 11.59 -47.09 24.81
N PHE A 6 11.01 -47.48 23.68
CA PHE A 6 10.55 -46.55 22.66
C PHE A 6 9.21 -45.97 23.13
N SER A 7 9.18 -44.67 23.42
CA SER A 7 7.92 -43.95 23.61
C SER A 7 7.44 -43.43 22.27
N PHE A 8 6.30 -43.95 21.83
CA PHE A 8 5.53 -43.50 20.67
C PHE A 8 4.97 -42.10 21.01
N VAL A 9 5.55 -41.03 20.46
CA VAL A 9 4.93 -39.71 20.51
C VAL A 9 3.87 -39.65 19.41
N LEU A 10 2.63 -39.77 19.84
CA LEU A 10 1.43 -39.64 19.03
C LEU A 10 1.35 -38.23 18.44
N PHE A 11 1.36 -38.17 17.12
CA PHE A 11 1.10 -37.00 16.28
C PHE A 11 -0.31 -36.47 16.60
N LEU A 12 -0.41 -35.37 17.36
CA LEU A 12 -1.67 -34.65 17.56
C LEU A 12 -1.59 -33.30 16.87
N MET A 13 -2.40 -33.20 15.82
CA MET A 13 -2.72 -32.07 14.97
C MET A 13 -2.44 -30.69 15.58
N ILE A 14 -1.39 -30.03 15.09
CA ILE A 14 -1.31 -28.57 15.06
C ILE A 14 -2.03 -28.15 13.78
N PHE A 15 -3.34 -27.96 13.86
CA PHE A 15 -4.11 -27.29 12.83
C PHE A 15 -4.93 -26.18 13.50
N ASN A 16 -4.79 -24.98 12.91
CA ASN A 16 -5.57 -23.76 13.14
C ASN A 16 -5.20 -22.89 14.36
N PHE A 17 -4.07 -22.19 14.27
CA PHE A 17 -3.92 -20.85 14.88
C PHE A 17 -3.34 -19.79 13.92
N LEU A 18 -3.41 -20.05 12.61
CA LEU A 18 -3.04 -19.12 11.54
C LEU A 18 -4.29 -18.40 11.00
N GLN A 19 -4.98 -17.63 11.84
CA GLN A 19 -6.14 -16.82 11.41
C GLN A 19 -6.31 -15.55 12.25
N ALA A 20 -5.23 -14.79 12.44
CA ALA A 20 -5.31 -13.52 13.16
C ALA A 20 -4.56 -12.38 12.47
N GLN A 21 -4.34 -12.46 11.16
CA GLN A 21 -4.22 -11.32 10.25
C GLN A 21 -4.84 -11.77 8.92
N ASN A 22 -5.64 -10.93 8.28
CA ASN A 22 -6.51 -11.24 7.13
C ASN A 22 -5.79 -11.76 5.86
N ASN A 23 -5.24 -12.98 5.91
CA ASN A 23 -4.81 -13.73 4.74
C ASN A 23 -5.78 -14.91 4.53
N THR A 24 -7.02 -14.60 4.14
CA THR A 24 -7.81 -15.60 3.42
C THR A 24 -7.02 -15.99 2.18
N LYS A 25 -6.51 -17.22 2.10
CA LYS A 25 -5.77 -17.74 0.94
C LYS A 25 -6.47 -17.28 -0.35
N GLY A 26 -5.76 -16.51 -1.18
CA GLY A 26 -6.25 -16.02 -2.47
C GLY A 26 -6.94 -14.65 -2.49
N THR A 27 -6.88 -13.85 -1.43
CA THR A 27 -7.27 -12.43 -1.45
C THR A 27 -6.05 -11.54 -1.15
N PRO A 28 -5.86 -10.42 -1.85
CA PRO A 28 -4.74 -9.51 -1.58
C PRO A 28 -4.86 -8.90 -0.19
N PRO A 29 -3.72 -8.54 0.44
CA PRO A 29 -3.73 -7.83 1.71
C PRO A 29 -4.38 -6.45 1.54
N ILE A 30 -4.94 -5.92 2.63
CA ILE A 30 -5.54 -4.56 2.66
C ILE A 30 -4.51 -3.51 2.23
N LEU A 31 -3.26 -3.70 2.64
CA LEU A 31 -2.11 -2.89 2.24
C LEU A 31 -1.01 -3.84 1.74
N ALA A 32 -0.49 -3.59 0.54
CA ALA A 32 0.62 -4.38 0.02
C ALA A 32 1.96 -3.83 0.53
N ASP A 33 2.83 -4.71 1.04
CA ASP A 33 4.16 -4.32 1.57
C ASP A 33 4.98 -3.50 0.56
N LYS A 34 4.81 -3.76 -0.75
CA LYS A 34 5.48 -3.02 -1.83
C LYS A 34 5.15 -1.52 -1.83
N ASP A 35 3.98 -1.14 -1.30
CA ASP A 35 3.50 0.24 -1.32
C ASP A 35 4.04 1.05 -0.14
N LEU A 36 4.61 0.38 0.88
CA LEU A 36 5.35 1.02 1.97
C LEU A 36 6.70 1.48 1.44
N THR A 37 6.79 2.78 1.11
CA THR A 37 7.92 3.39 0.39
C THR A 37 8.72 4.37 1.22
N ALA A 38 8.24 4.71 2.42
CA ALA A 38 8.90 5.63 3.33
C ALA A 38 8.48 5.34 4.79
N TYR A 39 8.99 6.16 5.70
CA TYR A 39 8.70 6.13 7.12
C TYR A 39 8.36 7.52 7.64
N LEU A 40 7.43 7.59 8.57
CA LEU A 40 7.10 8.76 9.38
C LEU A 40 7.64 8.53 10.80
N PHE A 41 8.54 9.39 11.26
CA PHE A 41 8.97 9.44 12.66
C PHE A 41 8.17 10.52 13.39
N VAL A 42 7.44 10.12 14.43
CA VAL A 42 6.72 11.01 15.33
C VAL A 42 7.48 11.12 16.66
N TYR A 43 7.79 12.34 17.11
CA TYR A 43 8.64 12.59 18.28
C TYR A 43 8.32 13.91 18.97
N PHE A 44 8.99 14.18 20.10
CA PHE A 44 9.11 15.51 20.73
C PHE A 44 10.60 15.81 21.01
N THR A 45 10.97 17.02 21.45
CA THR A 45 12.40 17.41 21.44
C THR A 45 13.02 17.68 22.82
N GLY A 46 12.25 17.77 23.90
CA GLY A 46 12.82 18.23 25.16
C GLY A 46 11.82 18.44 26.30
N ASN A 47 12.19 19.30 27.24
CA ASN A 47 11.46 19.50 28.50
C ASN A 47 10.91 20.93 28.65
N ASN A 48 11.24 21.84 27.74
CA ASN A 48 10.55 23.11 27.67
C ASN A 48 9.13 22.87 27.13
N ILE A 49 8.15 23.66 27.58
CA ILE A 49 6.74 23.48 27.17
C ILE A 49 6.55 23.51 25.64
N GLU A 50 7.38 24.29 24.92
CA GLU A 50 7.33 24.34 23.45
C GLU A 50 7.98 23.12 22.78
N GLU A 51 8.86 22.41 23.49
CA GLU A 51 9.50 21.17 23.06
C GLU A 51 8.64 19.94 23.36
N GLU A 52 7.71 20.05 24.32
CA GLU A 52 6.69 19.04 24.68
C GLU A 52 5.50 19.12 23.72
N ALA A 53 5.79 18.86 22.45
CA ALA A 53 4.82 18.90 21.36
C ALA A 53 5.17 17.91 20.25
N VAL A 54 4.14 17.40 19.58
CA VAL A 54 4.27 16.43 18.49
C VAL A 54 4.95 17.06 17.29
N ARG A 55 6.00 16.42 16.80
CA ARG A 55 6.76 16.78 15.59
C ARG A 55 6.91 15.58 14.68
N TYR A 56 7.10 15.85 13.40
CA TYR A 56 7.28 14.84 12.36
C TYR A 56 8.64 14.95 11.67
N ALA A 57 9.16 13.81 11.27
CA ALA A 57 10.24 13.67 10.31
C ALA A 57 9.93 12.52 9.35
N ILE A 58 10.53 12.54 8.17
CA ILE A 58 10.35 11.49 7.16
C ILE A 58 11.68 10.87 6.76
N SER A 59 11.64 9.59 6.40
CA SER A 59 12.78 8.86 5.85
C SER A 59 12.34 8.02 4.65
N ALA A 60 13.17 7.97 3.61
CA ALA A 60 12.92 7.10 2.45
C ALA A 60 13.44 5.67 2.66
N ASP A 61 14.33 5.44 3.62
CA ASP A 61 15.06 4.19 3.78
C ASP A 61 15.05 3.63 5.22
N GLY A 62 14.65 4.43 6.21
CA GLY A 62 14.67 4.07 7.62
C GLY A 62 16.01 4.35 8.30
N TYR A 63 16.93 5.04 7.62
CA TYR A 63 18.28 5.36 8.11
C TYR A 63 18.54 6.88 8.12
N HIS A 64 18.08 7.60 7.11
CA HIS A 64 18.27 9.05 6.99
C HIS A 64 16.93 9.78 7.17
N TYR A 65 16.80 10.56 8.25
CA TYR A 65 15.57 11.25 8.61
C TYR A 65 15.72 12.76 8.49
N TYR A 66 14.66 13.39 7.98
CA TYR A 66 14.59 14.83 7.77
C TYR A 66 13.31 15.37 8.41
N HIS A 67 13.44 16.39 9.25
CA HIS A 67 12.28 17.01 9.89
C HIS A 67 11.32 17.60 8.85
N LEU A 68 10.02 17.54 9.15
CA LEU A 68 9.00 18.30 8.46
C LEU A 68 8.75 19.61 9.22
N ASN A 69 8.11 20.58 8.55
CA ASN A 69 7.62 21.81 9.17
C ASN A 69 8.70 22.64 9.88
N ASP A 70 9.94 22.66 9.35
CA ASP A 70 11.09 23.34 9.97
C ASP A 70 11.29 22.97 11.46
N ASN A 71 11.00 21.70 11.81
CA ASN A 71 11.07 21.13 13.16
C ASN A 71 10.11 21.80 14.17
N GLN A 72 9.10 22.51 13.67
CA GLN A 72 8.02 23.07 14.47
C GLN A 72 6.92 22.02 14.71
N PRO A 73 6.17 22.14 15.83
CA PRO A 73 5.07 21.24 16.13
C PRO A 73 4.06 21.10 14.98
N VAL A 74 3.59 19.88 14.74
CA VAL A 74 2.55 19.60 13.72
C VAL A 74 1.14 19.67 14.30
N ILE A 75 1.01 19.65 15.63
CA ILE A 75 -0.22 19.83 16.39
C ILE A 75 0.06 20.83 17.51
N ASP A 76 -0.86 21.77 17.76
CA ASP A 76 -0.76 22.67 18.91
C ASP A 76 -1.17 21.92 20.19
N SER A 77 -0.18 21.59 21.03
CA SER A 77 -0.39 20.89 22.30
C SER A 77 -1.46 21.54 23.17
N LYS A 78 -1.59 22.88 23.16
CA LYS A 78 -2.56 23.61 24.00
C LYS A 78 -4.01 23.31 23.65
N THR A 79 -4.26 22.85 22.42
CA THR A 79 -5.61 22.52 21.94
C THR A 79 -6.04 21.11 22.30
N ILE A 80 -5.09 20.22 22.63
CA ILE A 80 -5.35 18.79 22.86
C ILE A 80 -5.03 18.34 24.30
N SER A 81 -4.14 19.03 25.01
CA SER A 81 -3.62 18.63 26.31
C SER A 81 -4.29 19.39 27.46
N SER A 82 -4.58 18.68 28.57
CA SER A 82 -5.08 19.31 29.79
C SER A 82 -3.98 20.01 30.59
N THR A 83 -2.71 19.62 30.39
CA THR A 83 -1.55 20.24 31.04
C THR A 83 -0.92 21.35 30.20
N GLY A 84 -1.17 21.36 28.88
CA GLY A 84 -0.61 22.29 27.91
C GLY A 84 0.60 21.74 27.13
N GLY A 85 1.08 20.54 27.46
CA GLY A 85 2.20 19.85 26.81
C GLY A 85 1.90 18.36 26.59
N VAL A 86 2.55 17.76 25.59
CA VAL A 86 2.43 16.34 25.27
C VAL A 86 3.79 15.70 25.04
N ARG A 87 3.92 14.43 25.41
CA ARG A 87 5.16 13.66 25.32
C ARG A 87 4.89 12.25 24.81
N ASP A 88 5.97 11.55 24.48
CA ASP A 88 5.99 10.11 24.19
C ASP A 88 4.96 9.68 23.11
N PRO A 89 4.96 10.30 21.91
CA PRO A 89 4.06 9.92 20.85
C PRO A 89 4.30 8.50 20.34
N HIS A 90 3.24 7.70 20.40
CA HIS A 90 3.16 6.44 19.68
C HIS A 90 2.06 6.50 18.63
N ILE A 91 2.38 6.11 17.40
CA ILE A 91 1.47 6.10 16.26
C ILE A 91 1.29 4.68 15.71
N LEU A 92 0.06 4.33 15.33
CA LEU A 92 -0.32 3.04 14.78
C LEU A 92 -1.22 3.25 13.55
N ARG A 93 -1.00 2.46 12.50
CA ARG A 93 -1.98 2.28 11.42
C ARG A 93 -3.00 1.22 11.84
N GLY A 94 -4.27 1.54 11.69
CA GLY A 94 -5.39 0.65 11.94
C GLY A 94 -5.39 -0.59 11.05
N ASP A 95 -6.07 -1.63 11.50
CA ASP A 95 -6.27 -2.90 10.78
C ASP A 95 -7.03 -2.72 9.44
N ASP A 96 -7.77 -1.62 9.30
CA ASP A 96 -8.43 -1.19 8.07
C ASP A 96 -7.48 -0.62 7.01
N GLY A 97 -6.20 -0.41 7.35
CA GLY A 97 -5.14 0.15 6.52
C GLY A 97 -5.25 1.66 6.23
N LYS A 98 -6.31 2.33 6.71
CA LYS A 98 -6.67 3.71 6.33
C LYS A 98 -6.80 4.67 7.51
N THR A 99 -7.11 4.16 8.69
CA THR A 99 -7.20 4.94 9.92
C THR A 99 -5.85 4.93 10.64
N PHE A 100 -5.51 6.03 11.27
CA PHE A 100 -4.31 6.19 12.09
C PHE A 100 -4.72 6.59 13.49
N TYR A 101 -4.07 5.96 14.47
CA TYR A 101 -4.25 6.23 15.87
C TYR A 101 -2.94 6.71 16.45
N MET A 102 -2.97 7.77 17.25
CA MET A 102 -1.82 8.22 18.02
C MET A 102 -2.22 8.37 19.48
N VAL A 103 -1.32 7.99 20.38
CA VAL A 103 -1.48 8.19 21.81
C VAL A 103 -0.30 8.97 22.35
N LEU A 104 -0.56 9.81 23.35
CA LEU A 104 0.42 10.71 23.94
C LEU A 104 0.29 10.71 25.45
N THR A 105 1.42 10.88 26.14
CA THR A 105 1.44 11.31 27.53
C THR A 105 0.93 12.76 27.62
N ASP A 106 -0.09 13.04 28.45
CA ASP A 106 -0.53 14.41 28.75
C ASP A 106 0.27 14.97 29.93
N MET A 107 1.31 15.76 29.63
CA MET A 107 2.27 16.18 30.63
C MET A 107 2.98 17.48 30.28
N THR A 108 3.23 18.30 31.31
CA THR A 108 4.17 19.43 31.24
C THR A 108 5.21 19.29 32.33
N SER A 109 6.46 19.00 31.97
CA SER A 109 7.51 18.71 32.97
C SER A 109 7.82 19.89 33.90
N SER A 110 7.62 21.13 33.46
CA SER A 110 7.76 22.32 34.31
C SER A 110 6.74 22.39 35.47
N LYS A 111 5.64 21.62 35.39
CA LYS A 111 4.66 21.43 36.46
C LYS A 111 5.01 20.26 37.39
N GLY A 112 6.18 19.65 37.21
CA GLY A 112 6.68 18.50 37.95
C GLY A 112 6.44 17.16 37.23
N TRP A 113 7.21 16.15 37.61
CA TRP A 113 7.16 14.80 37.01
C TRP A 113 5.88 14.03 37.33
N ASP A 114 5.15 14.46 38.36
CA ASP A 114 3.84 13.93 38.73
C ASP A 114 2.70 14.82 38.20
N SER A 115 2.91 15.63 37.15
CA SER A 115 1.84 16.44 36.51
C SER A 115 0.93 15.63 35.57
N ASN A 116 1.18 14.34 35.44
CA ASN A 116 0.59 13.48 34.43
C ASN A 116 -0.39 12.45 35.02
N ARG A 117 -1.70 12.65 34.79
CA ARG A 117 -2.76 11.68 35.12
C ARG A 117 -3.56 11.23 33.91
N ALA A 118 -3.17 11.69 32.73
CA ALA A 118 -3.97 11.57 31.54
C ALA A 118 -3.12 11.15 30.34
N MET A 119 -3.81 10.61 29.35
CA MET A 119 -3.28 10.39 28.03
C MET A 119 -4.17 11.09 27.00
N ILE A 120 -3.58 11.45 25.87
CA ILE A 120 -4.33 11.96 24.73
C ILE A 120 -4.49 10.83 23.73
N LEU A 121 -5.72 10.63 23.24
CA LEU A 121 -6.03 9.75 22.12
C LEU A 121 -6.28 10.62 20.89
N LEU A 122 -5.65 10.28 19.79
CA LEU A 122 -5.74 10.98 18.52
C LEU A 122 -6.15 10.00 17.41
N LYS A 123 -7.04 10.45 16.51
CA LYS A 123 -7.50 9.68 15.35
C LYS A 123 -7.42 10.50 14.06
N SER A 124 -6.95 9.90 12.98
CA SER A 124 -6.83 10.52 11.66
C SER A 124 -7.08 9.52 10.53
N THR A 125 -7.40 10.00 9.34
CA THR A 125 -7.40 9.22 8.10
C THR A 125 -6.41 9.75 7.06
N ASP A 126 -5.67 10.82 7.39
CA ASP A 126 -4.78 11.50 6.44
C ASP A 126 -3.40 11.86 7.01
N LEU A 127 -3.14 11.57 8.30
CA LEU A 127 -1.94 11.91 9.09
C LEU A 127 -1.72 13.43 9.35
N VAL A 128 -2.60 14.28 8.82
CA VAL A 128 -2.48 15.75 8.86
C VAL A 128 -3.51 16.35 9.81
N LYS A 129 -4.76 15.90 9.74
CA LYS A 129 -5.85 16.34 10.59
C LYS A 129 -6.12 15.28 11.63
N TRP A 130 -6.21 15.71 12.89
CA TRP A 130 -6.40 14.83 14.02
C TRP A 130 -7.62 15.25 14.83
N GLU A 131 -8.48 14.28 15.14
CA GLU A 131 -9.46 14.37 16.21
C GLU A 131 -8.78 13.96 17.51
N SER A 132 -9.07 14.65 18.62
CA SER A 132 -8.41 14.42 19.91
C SER A 132 -9.40 14.20 21.05
N SER A 133 -9.04 13.34 22.00
CA SER A 133 -9.74 13.16 23.28
C SER A 133 -8.75 13.00 24.43
N VAL A 134 -9.11 13.50 25.61
CA VAL A 134 -8.31 13.35 26.83
C VAL A 134 -8.92 12.27 27.71
N VAL A 135 -8.11 11.29 28.13
CA VAL A 135 -8.51 10.28 29.10
C VAL A 135 -7.69 10.47 30.37
N ASN A 136 -8.31 11.07 31.39
CA ASN A 136 -7.70 11.20 32.72
C ASN A 136 -8.05 9.97 33.57
N ILE A 137 -7.07 9.09 33.80
CA ILE A 137 -7.27 7.81 34.49
C ILE A 137 -7.75 8.04 35.93
N GLN A 138 -7.20 9.05 36.61
CA GLN A 138 -7.52 9.35 38.01
C GLN A 138 -8.99 9.72 38.19
N THR A 139 -9.59 10.48 37.26
CA THR A 139 -10.99 10.92 37.37
C THR A 139 -11.98 10.01 36.65
N THR A 140 -11.52 9.23 35.67
CA THR A 140 -12.40 8.36 34.85
C THR A 140 -12.77 7.07 35.59
N PHE A 141 -11.86 6.54 36.43
CA PHE A 141 -12.05 5.27 37.13
C PHE A 141 -11.84 5.43 38.64
N SER A 142 -12.78 4.91 39.44
CA SER A 142 -12.70 4.90 40.91
C SER A 142 -11.49 4.12 41.43
N GLY A 143 -10.96 4.49 42.60
CA GLY A 143 -9.83 3.78 43.25
C GLY A 143 -8.45 4.23 42.78
N ASN A 144 -8.36 5.36 42.07
CA ASN A 144 -7.11 5.94 41.54
C ASN A 144 -6.68 7.22 42.29
N GLU A 145 -7.16 7.43 43.52
CA GLU A 145 -6.91 8.64 44.30
C GLU A 145 -5.41 8.84 44.55
N ASN A 146 -4.67 7.74 44.76
CA ASN A 146 -3.22 7.73 44.96
C ASN A 146 -2.40 7.55 43.67
N LEU A 147 -3.04 7.60 42.49
CA LEU A 147 -2.33 7.53 41.21
C LEU A 147 -1.43 8.76 41.05
N LYS A 148 -0.23 8.54 40.52
CA LYS A 148 0.80 9.57 40.35
C LYS A 148 1.28 9.73 38.91
N ARG A 149 1.19 8.70 38.05
CA ARG A 149 1.75 8.74 36.69
C ARG A 149 0.96 7.88 35.72
N VAL A 150 0.86 8.36 34.49
CA VAL A 150 0.27 7.66 33.32
C VAL A 150 1.21 7.87 32.12
N TRP A 151 2.31 7.13 32.08
CA TRP A 151 3.41 7.41 31.13
C TRP A 151 3.40 6.52 29.90
N ALA A 152 3.90 7.10 28.80
CA ALA A 152 4.26 6.46 27.56
C ALA A 152 3.19 5.49 27.04
N PRO A 153 1.95 5.97 26.81
CA PRO A 153 0.94 5.12 26.21
C PRO A 153 1.37 4.72 24.80
N GLN A 154 1.14 3.46 24.48
CA GLN A 154 1.32 2.89 23.15
C GLN A 154 0.09 2.06 22.77
N THR A 155 -0.05 1.72 21.49
CA THR A 155 -1.25 1.05 20.97
C THR A 155 -0.87 -0.14 20.11
N ILE A 156 -1.60 -1.25 20.24
CA ILE A 156 -1.51 -2.43 19.37
C ILE A 156 -2.91 -2.94 19.02
N TYR A 157 -3.08 -3.52 17.83
CA TYR A 157 -4.32 -4.19 17.47
C TYR A 157 -4.32 -5.63 18.01
N ASP A 158 -5.26 -5.96 18.90
CA ASP A 158 -5.50 -7.33 19.34
C ASP A 158 -6.51 -7.99 18.39
N ALA A 159 -6.01 -8.81 17.48
CA ALA A 159 -6.82 -9.53 16.51
C ALA A 159 -7.77 -10.57 17.13
N LYS A 160 -7.46 -11.11 18.33
CA LYS A 160 -8.34 -12.03 19.05
C LYS A 160 -9.53 -11.30 19.65
N ALA A 161 -9.32 -10.08 20.13
CA ALA A 161 -10.39 -9.23 20.64
C ALA A 161 -11.12 -8.44 19.53
N GLY A 162 -10.47 -8.23 18.37
CA GLY A 162 -10.96 -7.34 17.32
C GLY A 162 -10.96 -5.88 17.75
N LYS A 163 -9.99 -5.47 18.58
CA LYS A 163 -9.95 -4.15 19.25
C LYS A 163 -8.54 -3.60 19.35
N TYR A 164 -8.44 -2.29 19.52
CA TYR A 164 -7.19 -1.61 19.82
C TYR A 164 -6.94 -1.61 21.33
N MET A 165 -5.83 -2.23 21.73
CA MET A 165 -5.34 -2.23 23.10
C MET A 165 -4.38 -1.06 23.29
N ILE A 166 -4.64 -0.20 24.26
CA ILE A 166 -3.72 0.84 24.72
C ILE A 166 -3.04 0.34 25.99
N TYR A 167 -1.71 0.41 26.02
CA TYR A 167 -0.90 -0.01 27.16
C TYR A 167 0.07 1.09 27.57
N PHE A 168 0.31 1.23 28.87
CA PHE A 168 1.00 2.37 29.46
C PHE A 168 1.50 2.04 30.87
N SER A 169 2.43 2.85 31.36
CA SER A 169 2.96 2.71 32.72
C SER A 169 2.14 3.50 33.73
N LEU A 170 1.72 2.81 34.79
CA LEU A 170 1.08 3.44 35.94
C LEU A 170 1.98 3.35 37.17
N GLN A 171 2.00 4.43 37.94
CA GLN A 171 2.61 4.46 39.27
C GLN A 171 1.60 4.98 40.30
N TYR A 172 1.48 4.24 41.40
CA TYR A 172 0.74 4.65 42.58
C TYR A 172 1.72 5.04 43.68
N ALA A 173 1.32 5.98 44.54
CA ALA A 173 2.16 6.46 45.63
C ALA A 173 2.74 5.31 46.47
N GLY A 174 4.06 5.27 46.63
CA GLY A 174 4.79 4.26 47.40
C GLY A 174 5.10 2.95 46.65
N GLY A 175 4.67 2.81 45.39
CA GLY A 175 4.95 1.63 44.56
C GLY A 175 5.83 1.92 43.33
N PRO A 176 6.33 0.87 42.65
CA PRO A 176 7.03 0.99 41.38
C PRO A 176 6.05 1.22 40.22
N ASP A 177 6.55 1.79 39.12
CA ASP A 177 5.84 1.81 37.84
C ASP A 177 5.67 0.37 37.32
N LYS A 178 4.47 0.05 36.83
CA LYS A 178 4.13 -1.24 36.18
C LYS A 178 3.36 -0.97 34.89
N ILE A 179 3.37 -1.93 33.96
CA ILE A 179 2.66 -1.78 32.69
C ILE A 179 1.23 -2.31 32.85
N TYR A 180 0.27 -1.47 32.48
CA TYR A 180 -1.16 -1.76 32.45
C TYR A 180 -1.69 -1.65 31.02
N TYR A 181 -2.89 -2.17 30.78
CA TYR A 181 -3.58 -2.05 29.51
C TYR A 181 -5.08 -1.82 29.70
N ALA A 182 -5.70 -1.25 28.67
CA ALA A 182 -7.16 -1.20 28.49
C ALA A 182 -7.48 -1.16 26.99
N TYR A 183 -8.68 -1.60 26.62
CA TYR A 183 -9.16 -1.45 25.24
C TYR A 183 -9.72 -0.05 25.01
N ALA A 184 -9.39 0.54 23.87
CA ALA A 184 -10.06 1.73 23.38
C ALA A 184 -11.49 1.38 22.93
N ASN A 185 -12.43 2.31 23.10
CA ASN A 185 -13.75 2.20 22.50
C ASN A 185 -13.67 2.31 20.97
N LYS A 186 -14.77 1.97 20.29
CA LYS A 186 -14.84 1.95 18.81
C LYS A 186 -14.45 3.28 18.16
N ASP A 187 -14.79 4.39 18.79
CA ASP A 187 -14.52 5.73 18.25
C ASP A 187 -13.08 6.20 18.52
N PHE A 188 -12.33 5.47 19.34
CA PHE A 188 -10.99 5.81 19.81
C PHE A 188 -10.95 7.14 20.58
N THR A 189 -11.96 7.35 21.43
CA THR A 189 -12.13 8.57 22.25
C THR A 189 -12.06 8.30 23.75
N ALA A 190 -12.17 7.04 24.18
CA ALA A 190 -12.15 6.65 25.58
C ALA A 190 -11.67 5.20 25.77
N LEU A 191 -11.38 4.82 27.01
CA LEU A 191 -11.11 3.43 27.39
C LEU A 191 -12.42 2.74 27.79
N GLU A 192 -12.61 1.49 27.37
CA GLU A 192 -13.82 0.71 27.65
C GLU A 192 -13.94 0.26 29.12
N SER A 193 -12.82 0.21 29.85
CA SER A 193 -12.78 -0.27 31.23
C SER A 193 -11.57 0.27 31.98
N ALA A 194 -11.59 0.14 33.30
CA ALA A 194 -10.45 0.48 34.15
C ALA A 194 -9.20 -0.34 33.73
N PRO A 195 -7.99 0.25 33.79
CA PRO A 195 -6.78 -0.43 33.36
C PRO A 195 -6.50 -1.71 34.16
N LYS A 196 -6.07 -2.76 33.45
CA LYS A 196 -5.69 -4.05 34.03
C LYS A 196 -4.19 -4.22 33.97
N LEU A 197 -3.62 -4.92 34.95
CA LEU A 197 -2.19 -5.19 34.97
C LEU A 197 -1.82 -6.05 33.75
N LEU A 198 -0.83 -5.59 32.98
CA LEU A 198 -0.32 -6.31 31.81
C LEU A 198 0.94 -7.09 32.18
N PHE A 199 1.91 -6.41 32.79
CA PHE A 199 3.25 -6.93 33.02
C PHE A 199 3.89 -6.34 34.28
N VAL A 200 4.62 -7.21 34.99
CA VAL A 200 5.51 -6.86 36.10
C VAL A 200 6.83 -7.57 35.84
N PRO A 201 7.98 -6.87 35.88
CA PRO A 201 9.28 -7.51 35.69
C PRO A 201 9.57 -8.47 36.85
N LYS A 202 10.38 -9.51 36.60
CA LYS A 202 10.86 -10.49 37.61
C LYS A 202 11.52 -9.82 38.82
N SER A 203 12.12 -8.64 38.63
CA SER A 203 12.79 -7.87 39.70
C SER A 203 11.80 -7.17 40.64
N GLU A 204 10.52 -7.08 40.27
CA GLU A 204 9.47 -6.29 40.92
C GLU A 204 9.78 -4.78 41.04
N ARG A 205 10.85 -4.31 40.39
CA ARG A 205 11.21 -2.88 40.30
C ARG A 205 10.40 -2.18 39.20
N ALA A 206 10.59 -0.88 39.08
CA ALA A 206 9.87 -0.06 38.10
C ALA A 206 10.16 -0.52 36.66
N CYS A 207 9.10 -0.53 35.85
CA CYS A 207 9.14 -0.86 34.44
C CYS A 207 8.30 0.15 33.65
N ILE A 208 8.93 0.81 32.68
CA ILE A 208 8.32 1.86 31.86
C ILE A 208 8.60 1.72 30.37
N ASP A 209 7.98 2.59 29.56
CA ASP A 209 8.19 2.71 28.12
C ASP A 209 8.04 1.38 27.38
N GLY A 210 6.89 0.73 27.60
CA GLY A 210 6.56 -0.51 26.92
C GLY A 210 6.36 -0.28 25.43
N ASP A 211 6.90 -1.18 24.60
CA ASP A 211 6.70 -1.26 23.15
C ASP A 211 6.49 -2.72 22.74
N ILE A 212 5.36 -3.02 22.12
CA ILE A 212 4.92 -4.38 21.78
C ILE A 212 4.86 -4.54 20.27
N ILE A 213 5.62 -5.51 19.75
CA ILE A 213 5.52 -5.99 18.38
C ILE A 213 5.18 -7.48 18.34
N GLU A 214 4.43 -7.89 17.32
CA GLU A 214 4.15 -9.30 17.05
C GLU A 214 5.06 -9.82 15.93
N LYS A 215 5.66 -10.99 16.15
CA LYS A 215 6.44 -11.71 15.15
C LYS A 215 6.20 -13.21 15.30
N ASP A 216 5.81 -13.87 14.20
CA ASP A 216 5.64 -15.32 14.11
C ASP A 216 4.70 -15.93 15.16
N GLY A 217 3.66 -15.20 15.55
CA GLY A 217 2.66 -15.57 16.57
C GLY A 217 3.08 -15.28 18.02
N ILE A 218 4.18 -14.56 18.21
CA ILE A 218 4.74 -14.23 19.53
C ILE A 218 4.75 -12.71 19.67
N TYR A 219 4.22 -12.22 20.78
CA TYR A 219 4.31 -10.82 21.18
C TYR A 219 5.59 -10.59 21.97
N HIS A 220 6.33 -9.56 21.61
CA HIS A 220 7.57 -9.12 22.26
C HIS A 220 7.35 -7.74 22.88
N LEU A 221 7.33 -7.67 24.21
CA LEU A 221 7.27 -6.42 24.98
C LEU A 221 8.67 -5.96 25.34
N PHE A 222 9.17 -4.96 24.62
CA PHE A 222 10.37 -4.21 24.96
C PHE A 222 10.01 -3.17 26.01
N CYS A 223 10.80 -3.05 27.06
CA CYS A 223 10.55 -2.07 28.11
C CYS A 223 11.83 -1.68 28.85
N LYS A 224 11.85 -0.47 29.40
CA LYS A 224 12.89 -0.03 30.32
C LYS A 224 12.61 -0.61 31.70
N THR A 225 13.60 -1.25 32.29
CA THR A 225 13.54 -1.78 33.66
C THR A 225 14.54 -1.04 34.55
N GLU A 226 14.11 -0.69 35.76
CA GLU A 226 14.90 0.05 36.77
C GLU A 226 15.46 -0.93 37.81
N THR A 227 16.43 -1.76 37.41
CA THR A 227 17.11 -2.70 38.34
C THR A 227 18.47 -2.16 38.81
N GLU A 228 19.34 -3.00 39.38
CA GLU A 228 20.74 -2.65 39.68
C GLU A 228 21.48 -2.07 38.45
N LYS A 229 21.11 -2.54 37.25
CA LYS A 229 21.46 -1.92 35.97
C LYS A 229 20.16 -1.52 35.27
N ALA A 230 19.92 -0.23 35.04
CA ALA A 230 18.78 0.21 34.24
C ALA A 230 19.00 -0.09 32.75
N GLY A 231 17.94 -0.43 32.01
CA GLY A 231 18.06 -0.68 30.58
C GLY A 231 16.86 -1.36 29.93
N ILE A 232 17.00 -1.62 28.63
CA ILE A 232 15.94 -2.25 27.81
C ILE A 232 16.02 -3.76 27.94
N LYS A 233 14.91 -4.38 28.33
CA LYS A 233 14.69 -5.83 28.31
C LYS A 233 13.50 -6.16 27.44
N VAL A 234 13.37 -7.44 27.09
CA VAL A 234 12.22 -7.98 26.37
C VAL A 234 11.53 -9.07 27.19
N ALA A 235 10.20 -9.09 27.16
CA ALA A 235 9.39 -10.21 27.64
C ALA A 235 8.48 -10.72 26.53
N THR A 236 8.24 -12.03 26.47
CA THR A 236 7.44 -12.64 25.39
C THR A 236 6.19 -13.34 25.88
N THR A 237 5.15 -13.37 25.04
CA THR A 237 3.92 -14.14 25.27
C THR A 237 3.25 -14.52 23.95
N THR A 238 2.41 -15.55 23.97
CA THR A 238 1.53 -15.92 22.85
C THR A 238 0.09 -15.42 23.03
N ASP A 239 -0.23 -14.83 24.18
CA ASP A 239 -1.53 -14.23 24.46
C ASP A 239 -1.33 -12.92 25.23
N LEU A 240 -1.51 -11.80 24.52
CA LEU A 240 -1.33 -10.42 25.00
C LEU A 240 -1.91 -10.18 26.39
N THR A 241 -3.08 -10.74 26.66
CA THR A 241 -3.86 -10.41 27.87
C THR A 241 -3.79 -11.50 28.94
N SER A 242 -2.99 -12.53 28.73
CA SER A 242 -2.86 -13.66 29.67
C SER A 242 -2.22 -13.29 31.01
N GLY A 243 -1.49 -12.18 31.06
CA GLY A 243 -0.62 -11.81 32.18
C GLY A 243 0.57 -12.74 32.36
N LYS A 244 0.81 -13.67 31.42
CA LYS A 244 1.92 -14.63 31.46
C LYS A 244 2.97 -14.23 30.43
N TRP A 245 3.96 -13.51 30.90
CA TRP A 245 5.10 -13.05 30.10
C TRP A 245 6.38 -13.74 30.56
N ILE A 246 7.21 -14.14 29.61
CA ILE A 246 8.52 -14.74 29.85
C ILE A 246 9.57 -13.65 29.62
N GLU A 247 10.08 -13.06 30.70
CA GLU A 247 11.14 -12.04 30.63
C GLU A 247 12.50 -12.68 30.31
N ASN A 248 13.20 -12.09 29.34
CA ASN A 248 14.60 -12.39 29.03
C ASN A 248 15.51 -11.66 30.03
N ASP A 249 16.51 -12.37 30.56
CA ASP A 249 17.41 -11.79 31.56
C ASP A 249 18.45 -10.83 30.96
N ASN A 250 18.64 -10.86 29.64
CA ASN A 250 19.60 -10.03 28.92
C ASN A 250 19.10 -8.61 28.68
N TYR A 251 20.01 -7.65 28.83
CA TYR A 251 19.84 -6.27 28.37
C TYR A 251 20.12 -6.16 26.87
N LEU A 252 19.24 -5.49 26.14
CA LEU A 252 19.30 -5.42 24.67
C LEU A 252 20.03 -4.17 24.16
N GLN A 253 20.16 -3.14 24.98
CA GLN A 253 20.90 -1.94 24.58
C GLN A 253 22.39 -2.24 24.39
N GLN A 254 23.00 -1.61 23.40
CA GLN A 254 24.40 -1.83 23.01
C GLN A 254 25.31 -0.70 23.54
N THR A 255 24.89 -0.07 24.63
CA THR A 255 25.60 0.99 25.35
C THR A 255 25.52 0.76 26.86
N SER A 256 26.48 1.34 27.60
CA SER A 256 26.46 1.41 29.06
C SER A 256 25.76 2.67 29.59
N ASP A 257 25.45 3.63 28.73
CA ASP A 257 24.74 4.86 29.10
C ASP A 257 23.27 4.55 29.46
N GLY A 258 22.62 5.47 30.20
CA GLY A 258 21.18 5.39 30.49
C GLY A 258 20.35 5.52 29.22
N VAL A 259 19.38 4.61 29.06
CA VAL A 259 18.50 4.52 27.88
C VAL A 259 17.02 4.43 28.28
N GLU A 260 16.12 4.92 27.43
CA GLU A 260 14.67 4.86 27.61
C GLU A 260 13.91 4.98 26.26
N GLY A 261 12.57 4.92 26.30
CA GLY A 261 11.74 5.17 25.12
C GLY A 261 12.05 4.26 23.93
N SER A 262 12.05 2.94 24.13
CA SER A 262 12.29 1.99 23.04
C SER A 262 11.18 2.05 21.98
N SER A 263 11.57 1.91 20.72
CA SER A 263 10.65 1.69 19.60
C SER A 263 11.25 0.68 18.63
N VAL A 264 10.44 -0.29 18.22
CA VAL A 264 10.77 -1.36 17.28
C VAL A 264 9.91 -1.23 16.04
N PHE A 265 10.54 -1.24 14.86
CA PHE A 265 9.83 -1.23 13.59
C PHE A 265 10.52 -2.12 12.55
N LYS A 266 9.73 -2.65 11.62
CA LYS A 266 10.23 -3.48 10.51
C LYS A 266 10.71 -2.59 9.37
N LEU A 267 11.82 -2.96 8.73
CA LEU A 267 12.26 -2.33 7.48
C LEU A 267 11.38 -2.80 6.32
N ASN A 268 10.86 -1.85 5.53
CA ASN A 268 10.06 -2.07 4.33
C ASN A 268 10.79 -3.03 3.38
N ASN A 269 10.04 -4.01 2.85
CA ASN A 269 10.55 -5.01 1.91
C ASN A 269 11.75 -5.84 2.44
N SER A 270 11.92 -5.94 3.76
CA SER A 270 12.99 -6.68 4.43
C SER A 270 12.45 -7.61 5.52
N ASP A 271 13.26 -8.59 5.93
CA ASP A 271 13.04 -9.42 7.13
C ASP A 271 13.69 -8.81 8.38
N GLU A 272 14.35 -7.66 8.23
CA GLU A 272 15.06 -6.97 9.31
C GLU A 272 14.17 -6.00 10.08
N TYR A 273 14.46 -5.87 11.37
CA TYR A 273 13.83 -4.94 12.30
C TYR A 273 14.88 -4.01 12.87
N ILE A 274 14.45 -2.80 13.22
CA ILE A 274 15.23 -1.81 13.95
C ILE A 274 14.68 -1.71 15.37
N LEU A 275 15.56 -1.74 16.36
CA LEU A 275 15.29 -1.28 17.71
C LEU A 275 16.03 0.05 17.90
N MET A 276 15.29 1.09 18.28
CA MET A 276 15.84 2.39 18.61
C MET A 276 15.45 2.81 20.03
N TYR A 277 16.30 3.59 20.70
CA TYR A 277 16.03 4.11 22.06
C TYR A 277 16.77 5.43 22.31
N ASP A 278 16.18 6.27 23.16
CA ASP A 278 16.73 7.55 23.60
C ASP A 278 17.85 7.30 24.62
N VAL A 279 19.08 7.67 24.25
CA VAL A 279 20.22 7.75 25.18
C VAL A 279 20.13 9.11 25.87
N TYR A 280 19.12 9.26 26.73
CA TYR A 280 18.66 10.56 27.26
C TYR A 280 19.75 11.36 27.97
N THR A 281 20.77 10.69 28.52
CA THR A 281 21.94 11.32 29.16
C THR A 281 22.91 11.98 28.16
N LYS A 282 22.78 11.67 26.88
CA LYS A 282 23.64 12.15 25.78
C LYS A 282 22.88 12.96 24.74
N GLY A 283 21.55 13.09 24.86
CA GLY A 283 20.71 13.83 23.91
C GLY A 283 20.78 13.26 22.49
N LYS A 284 20.88 11.93 22.37
CA LYS A 284 20.93 11.24 21.08
C LYS A 284 20.18 9.92 21.14
N TYR A 285 19.82 9.39 19.98
CA TYR A 285 19.37 8.01 19.86
C TYR A 285 20.53 7.06 19.56
N GLN A 286 20.32 5.78 19.90
CA GLN A 286 21.07 4.67 19.31
C GLN A 286 20.11 3.77 18.54
N PHE A 287 20.56 3.34 17.36
CA PHE A 287 19.82 2.44 16.48
C PHE A 287 20.57 1.11 16.38
N THR A 288 19.81 0.04 16.50
CA THR A 288 20.31 -1.32 16.31
C THR A 288 19.43 -2.09 15.34
N LYS A 289 20.00 -3.10 14.69
CA LYS A 289 19.33 -3.95 13.71
C LYS A 289 19.33 -5.42 14.13
N THR A 290 18.26 -6.13 13.80
CA THR A 290 18.06 -7.56 14.09
C THR A 290 17.20 -8.24 13.03
N LYS A 291 17.21 -9.58 13.01
CA LYS A 291 16.24 -10.43 12.28
C LYS A 291 15.37 -11.28 13.19
N ASP A 292 15.80 -11.47 14.43
CA ASP A 292 15.21 -12.42 15.39
C ASP A 292 14.61 -11.73 16.62
N LEU A 293 14.76 -10.40 16.75
CA LEU A 293 14.34 -9.61 17.92
C LEU A 293 15.11 -9.95 19.21
N GLU A 294 16.24 -10.64 19.10
CA GLU A 294 17.08 -11.06 20.23
C GLU A 294 18.52 -10.56 20.08
N ASN A 295 19.10 -10.70 18.88
CA ASN A 295 20.48 -10.35 18.57
C ASN A 295 20.52 -9.03 17.81
N PHE A 296 21.09 -8.00 18.42
CA PHE A 296 21.09 -6.63 17.92
C PHE A 296 22.49 -6.14 17.57
N THR A 297 22.64 -5.52 16.40
CA THR A 297 23.89 -4.90 15.94
C THR A 297 23.73 -3.39 15.81
N VAL A 298 24.67 -2.60 16.36
CA VAL A 298 24.66 -1.13 16.26
C VAL A 298 24.83 -0.68 14.80
N ILE A 299 24.00 0.28 14.38
CA ILE A 299 24.02 0.86 13.03
C ILE A 299 24.16 2.38 13.02
N ASP A 300 24.49 3.01 14.15
CA ASP A 300 24.57 4.48 14.31
C ASP A 300 25.36 5.19 13.19
N LYS A 301 26.43 4.58 12.65
CA LYS A 301 27.24 5.16 11.56
C LYS A 301 26.48 5.35 10.25
N ASN A 302 25.37 4.63 10.07
CA ASN A 302 24.51 4.71 8.90
C ASN A 302 23.29 5.61 9.15
N ILE A 303 23.10 6.09 10.38
CA ILE A 303 21.95 6.92 10.75
C ILE A 303 22.33 8.39 10.64
N SER A 304 21.45 9.18 10.05
CA SER A 304 21.55 10.64 10.10
C SER A 304 20.19 11.26 10.40
N MET A 305 20.19 12.30 11.22
CA MET A 305 19.02 13.11 11.53
C MET A 305 19.43 14.59 11.55
N ASP A 306 18.59 15.46 11.01
CA ASP A 306 18.78 16.93 11.06
C ASP A 306 18.04 17.59 12.24
N PHE A 307 17.67 16.78 13.23
CA PHE A 307 16.96 17.14 14.46
C PHE A 307 17.42 16.26 15.63
N ASN A 308 17.06 16.64 16.86
CA ASN A 308 17.35 15.88 18.08
C ASN A 308 16.03 15.40 18.71
N PRO A 309 15.56 14.19 18.39
CA PRO A 309 14.34 13.66 18.95
C PRO A 309 14.54 13.15 20.38
N ARG A 310 13.42 13.04 21.09
CA ARG A 310 13.22 12.25 22.30
C ARG A 310 12.00 11.37 22.10
N HIS A 311 11.99 10.25 22.82
CA HIS A 311 10.97 9.19 22.85
C HIS A 311 9.83 9.35 21.83
N GLY A 312 9.82 8.49 20.82
CA GLY A 312 8.83 8.50 19.75
C GLY A 312 8.83 7.20 18.95
N THR A 313 7.99 7.13 17.92
CA THR A 313 7.75 5.91 17.14
C THR A 313 7.90 6.17 15.65
N ILE A 314 8.32 5.14 14.92
CA ILE A 314 8.42 5.15 13.45
C ILE A 314 7.32 4.31 12.83
N LEU A 315 6.57 4.91 11.91
CA LEU A 315 5.50 4.27 11.15
C LEU A 315 5.91 4.11 9.68
N PRO A 316 5.92 2.90 9.11
CA PRO A 316 5.93 2.70 7.66
C PRO A 316 4.72 3.37 6.99
N ILE A 317 4.99 4.18 5.97
CA ILE A 317 3.97 4.94 5.22
C ILE A 317 4.01 4.65 3.72
N THR A 318 2.85 4.80 3.09
CA THR A 318 2.71 4.65 1.65
C THR A 318 3.21 5.88 0.89
N ARG A 319 3.33 5.77 -0.43
CA ARG A 319 3.73 6.92 -1.25
C ARG A 319 2.65 8.01 -1.23
N SER A 320 1.38 7.65 -1.30
CA SER A 320 0.26 8.60 -1.21
C SER A 320 0.26 9.34 0.13
N GLU A 321 0.58 8.64 1.22
CA GLU A 321 0.73 9.24 2.54
C GLU A 321 1.91 10.20 2.60
N LEU A 322 3.09 9.78 2.12
CA LEU A 322 4.25 10.64 2.01
C LEU A 322 3.94 11.91 1.21
N LYS A 323 3.30 11.76 0.04
CA LYS A 323 2.86 12.87 -0.81
C LYS A 323 1.92 13.82 -0.07
N ARG A 324 0.99 13.32 0.75
CA ARG A 324 0.12 14.17 1.60
C ARG A 324 0.92 14.96 2.63
N LEU A 325 1.85 14.31 3.33
CA LEU A 325 2.68 14.96 4.36
C LEU A 325 3.50 16.10 3.76
N ILE A 326 4.22 15.85 2.66
CA ILE A 326 5.09 16.86 2.02
C ILE A 326 4.28 17.95 1.29
N ALA A 327 3.06 17.65 0.82
CA ALA A 327 2.18 18.69 0.29
C ALA A 327 1.73 19.67 1.38
N LYS A 328 1.60 19.20 2.63
CA LYS A 328 1.22 20.03 3.78
C LYS A 328 2.40 20.83 4.35
N TRP A 329 3.57 20.19 4.52
CA TRP A 329 4.69 20.75 5.29
C TRP A 329 5.97 20.99 4.47
N GLY A 330 5.91 20.79 3.15
CA GLY A 330 7.05 20.94 2.26
C GLY A 330 7.92 19.68 2.17
N VAL A 331 8.75 19.63 1.13
CA VAL A 331 9.75 18.58 0.94
C VAL A 331 11.08 19.06 1.54
N PRO A 332 11.70 18.32 2.48
CA PRO A 332 13.02 18.66 2.97
C PRO A 332 14.04 18.68 1.81
N LYS A 333 14.95 19.65 1.80
CA LYS A 333 15.85 19.90 0.66
C LYS A 333 16.71 18.69 0.28
N GLN A 334 17.08 17.88 1.26
CA GLN A 334 17.94 16.71 1.12
C GLN A 334 17.14 15.42 0.90
N PHE A 335 15.80 15.47 0.95
CA PHE A 335 14.96 14.30 0.76
C PHE A 335 15.08 13.79 -0.69
N PRO A 336 15.25 12.48 -0.92
CA PRO A 336 15.42 11.94 -2.26
C PRO A 336 14.17 12.14 -3.13
N LYS A 337 14.36 12.14 -4.45
CA LYS A 337 13.25 12.24 -5.40
C LYS A 337 12.30 11.05 -5.22
N ILE A 338 11.02 11.33 -5.13
CA ILE A 338 9.96 10.32 -5.04
C ILE A 338 9.69 9.75 -6.43
N ASN A 339 9.66 8.41 -6.52
CA ASN A 339 9.32 7.67 -7.73
C ASN A 339 7.82 7.73 -8.03
N ASN A 340 7.46 8.02 -9.29
CA ASN A 340 6.06 8.04 -9.72
C ASN A 340 5.58 6.70 -10.31
N ASN A 341 6.48 5.74 -10.59
CA ASN A 341 6.10 4.36 -10.90
C ASN A 341 6.28 3.44 -9.68
N PRO A 342 5.41 2.42 -9.49
CA PRO A 342 4.14 2.22 -10.21
C PRO A 342 3.16 3.38 -9.94
N VAL A 343 2.26 3.75 -10.85
CA VAL A 343 1.38 4.91 -10.65
C VAL A 343 0.20 4.65 -9.70
N LEU A 344 -0.16 3.39 -9.49
CA LEU A 344 -1.22 2.95 -8.58
C LEU A 344 -0.63 2.20 -7.37
N GLU A 345 -1.13 2.50 -6.17
CA GLU A 345 -0.92 1.66 -4.97
C GLU A 345 -1.85 0.46 -5.02
N GLY A 346 -1.43 -0.71 -4.52
CA GLY A 346 -2.11 -1.99 -4.65
C GLY A 346 -1.63 -2.82 -5.84
N TYR A 347 -2.20 -4.02 -6.00
CA TYR A 347 -1.92 -4.90 -7.13
C TYR A 347 -2.97 -4.69 -8.23
N TYR A 348 -2.50 -4.25 -9.39
CA TYR A 348 -3.34 -3.93 -10.54
C TYR A 348 -2.61 -4.29 -11.82
N ALA A 349 -3.38 -4.71 -12.81
CA ALA A 349 -2.85 -5.15 -14.08
C ALA A 349 -3.72 -4.68 -15.25
N ASP A 350 -3.31 -5.06 -16.45
CA ASP A 350 -4.07 -4.88 -17.68
C ASP A 350 -4.70 -3.49 -17.82
N PRO A 351 -3.92 -2.40 -17.70
CA PRO A 351 -4.47 -1.06 -17.53
C PRO A 351 -4.96 -0.48 -18.86
N GLU A 352 -6.20 -0.04 -18.90
CA GLU A 352 -6.72 0.88 -19.91
C GLU A 352 -6.62 2.33 -19.42
N ILE A 353 -6.26 3.27 -20.30
CA ILE A 353 -6.16 4.70 -19.98
C ILE A 353 -7.06 5.55 -20.88
N LEU A 354 -7.85 6.45 -20.28
CA LEU A 354 -8.75 7.36 -20.99
C LEU A 354 -8.57 8.80 -20.49
N TYR A 355 -8.47 9.76 -21.41
CA TYR A 355 -8.80 11.16 -21.10
C TYR A 355 -10.29 11.40 -21.35
N SER A 356 -11.04 11.84 -20.34
CA SER A 356 -12.44 12.19 -20.53
C SER A 356 -12.62 13.66 -20.88
N ASN A 357 -13.20 13.91 -22.05
CA ASN A 357 -13.59 15.25 -22.48
C ASN A 357 -14.70 15.86 -21.62
N LYS A 358 -15.53 15.04 -20.96
CA LYS A 358 -16.57 15.50 -20.03
C LYS A 358 -15.98 16.09 -18.74
N THR A 359 -15.08 15.37 -18.08
CA THR A 359 -14.58 15.74 -16.74
C THR A 359 -13.24 16.47 -16.79
N LYS A 360 -12.56 16.45 -17.96
CA LYS A 360 -11.21 16.99 -18.16
C LYS A 360 -10.14 16.31 -17.33
N LYS A 361 -10.37 15.04 -16.97
CA LYS A 361 -9.45 14.20 -16.19
C LYS A 361 -9.01 12.96 -16.96
N TYR A 362 -7.91 12.39 -16.51
CA TYR A 362 -7.42 11.08 -16.92
C TYR A 362 -7.99 9.99 -16.02
N TYR A 363 -8.21 8.80 -16.57
CA TYR A 363 -8.74 7.64 -15.86
C TYR A 363 -7.94 6.40 -16.23
N ILE A 364 -7.60 5.57 -15.25
CA ILE A 364 -7.08 4.21 -15.46
C ILE A 364 -8.13 3.20 -15.02
N TYR A 365 -8.33 2.18 -15.85
CA TYR A 365 -9.22 1.05 -15.60
C TYR A 365 -8.39 -0.23 -15.67
N PRO A 366 -7.96 -0.80 -14.54
CA PRO A 366 -7.17 -2.01 -14.53
C PRO A 366 -8.01 -3.25 -14.17
N THR A 367 -7.45 -4.43 -14.42
CA THR A 367 -7.78 -5.66 -13.67
C THR A 367 -7.42 -5.46 -12.20
N SER A 368 -8.33 -5.84 -11.29
CA SER A 368 -8.01 -5.97 -9.86
C SER A 368 -7.17 -7.24 -9.65
N ASP A 369 -5.86 -7.07 -9.41
CA ASP A 369 -4.87 -8.15 -9.30
C ASP A 369 -4.59 -8.51 -7.83
N GLY A 370 -3.63 -9.39 -7.55
CA GLY A 370 -3.32 -9.87 -6.19
C GLY A 370 -4.22 -11.01 -5.71
N PHE A 371 -5.08 -11.55 -6.59
CA PHE A 371 -5.94 -12.70 -6.32
C PHE A 371 -5.36 -13.94 -7.00
N ASP A 372 -5.26 -15.05 -6.27
CA ASP A 372 -4.71 -16.31 -6.79
C ASP A 372 -5.42 -16.70 -8.10
N GLY A 373 -4.62 -17.00 -9.14
CA GLY A 373 -5.12 -17.41 -10.46
C GLY A 373 -6.02 -16.37 -11.14
N TRP A 374 -5.75 -15.08 -10.91
CA TRP A 374 -6.54 -13.97 -11.45
C TRP A 374 -8.03 -14.09 -11.09
N SER A 375 -8.36 -14.51 -9.87
CA SER A 375 -9.74 -14.78 -9.45
C SER A 375 -10.55 -13.54 -9.03
N GLY A 376 -9.99 -12.33 -9.22
CA GLY A 376 -10.68 -11.06 -9.03
C GLY A 376 -12.03 -11.02 -9.77
N ASN A 377 -13.01 -10.35 -9.17
CA ASN A 377 -14.41 -10.35 -9.63
C ASN A 377 -15.03 -8.95 -9.71
N TYR A 378 -14.22 -7.91 -9.56
CA TYR A 378 -14.66 -6.52 -9.66
C TYR A 378 -13.61 -5.67 -10.37
N PHE A 379 -14.07 -4.56 -10.94
CA PHE A 379 -13.22 -3.54 -11.54
C PHE A 379 -13.29 -2.26 -10.73
N LYS A 380 -12.14 -1.59 -10.60
CA LYS A 380 -12.03 -0.23 -10.07
C LYS A 380 -11.67 0.75 -11.17
N THR A 381 -11.79 2.04 -10.88
CA THR A 381 -11.14 3.08 -11.69
C THR A 381 -10.40 4.08 -10.81
N PHE A 382 -9.38 4.69 -11.39
CA PHE A 382 -8.54 5.70 -10.75
C PHE A 382 -8.58 6.96 -11.59
N SER A 383 -8.76 8.13 -10.98
CA SER A 383 -8.76 9.41 -11.71
C SER A 383 -7.54 10.26 -11.37
N SER A 384 -7.06 11.04 -12.34
CA SER A 384 -5.96 11.97 -12.15
C SER A 384 -6.15 13.25 -12.96
N ASP A 385 -5.70 14.36 -12.40
CA ASP A 385 -5.63 15.64 -13.11
C ASP A 385 -4.28 15.81 -13.84
N ASN A 386 -3.23 15.06 -13.44
CA ASN A 386 -1.84 15.32 -13.86
C ASN A 386 -1.01 14.06 -14.19
N LEU A 387 -1.64 12.88 -14.27
CA LEU A 387 -1.07 11.55 -14.54
C LEU A 387 -0.12 10.98 -13.49
N ILE A 388 0.17 11.69 -12.39
CA ILE A 388 1.06 11.19 -11.33
C ILE A 388 0.38 11.09 -9.95
N ASP A 389 -0.72 11.81 -9.75
CA ASP A 389 -1.51 11.80 -8.54
C ASP A 389 -2.87 11.17 -8.86
N TRP A 390 -3.06 9.94 -8.41
CA TRP A 390 -4.21 9.11 -8.73
C TRP A 390 -5.12 8.94 -7.52
N LYS A 391 -6.41 9.19 -7.71
CA LYS A 391 -7.46 8.96 -6.73
C LYS A 391 -8.17 7.65 -7.05
N ASP A 392 -8.24 6.73 -6.10
CA ASP A 392 -9.12 5.55 -6.18
C ASP A 392 -10.59 6.02 -6.14
N GLU A 393 -11.33 5.83 -7.23
CA GLU A 393 -12.76 6.19 -7.34
C GLU A 393 -13.68 5.02 -6.91
N GLY A 394 -13.10 3.91 -6.47
CA GLY A 394 -13.81 2.74 -5.98
C GLY A 394 -14.22 1.76 -7.09
N ILE A 395 -15.06 0.81 -6.70
CA ILE A 395 -15.57 -0.26 -7.57
C ILE A 395 -16.61 0.31 -8.54
N ILE A 396 -16.40 0.10 -9.84
CA ILE A 396 -17.29 0.58 -10.90
C ILE A 396 -18.17 -0.50 -11.51
N VAL A 397 -17.75 -1.77 -11.41
CA VAL A 397 -18.48 -2.97 -11.82
C VAL A 397 -18.07 -4.11 -10.88
N ASP A 398 -19.04 -4.76 -10.25
CA ASP A 398 -18.88 -5.99 -9.46
C ASP A 398 -19.63 -7.12 -10.19
N LEU A 399 -18.90 -8.12 -10.70
CA LEU A 399 -19.51 -9.18 -11.51
C LEU A 399 -20.62 -9.94 -10.77
N ARG A 400 -20.54 -10.06 -9.44
CA ARG A 400 -21.53 -10.81 -8.65
C ARG A 400 -22.81 -10.02 -8.42
N LYS A 401 -22.76 -8.69 -8.56
CA LYS A 401 -23.90 -7.79 -8.33
C LYS A 401 -24.49 -7.27 -9.63
N ASP A 402 -23.62 -6.88 -10.56
CA ASP A 402 -23.99 -6.04 -11.70
C ASP A 402 -24.11 -6.84 -13.02
N VAL A 403 -23.56 -8.06 -13.06
CA VAL A 403 -23.49 -8.89 -14.28
C VAL A 403 -24.22 -10.22 -14.11
N SER A 404 -25.30 -10.42 -14.87
CA SER A 404 -26.16 -11.61 -14.70
C SER A 404 -25.62 -12.88 -15.35
N TRP A 405 -24.66 -12.78 -16.25
CA TRP A 405 -24.19 -13.89 -17.10
C TRP A 405 -22.80 -14.41 -16.75
N ALA A 406 -22.06 -13.75 -15.85
CA ALA A 406 -20.75 -14.17 -15.35
C ALA A 406 -20.47 -13.57 -13.96
N ASN A 407 -19.78 -14.31 -13.09
CA ASN A 407 -19.56 -13.93 -11.68
C ASN A 407 -18.11 -14.10 -11.20
N ARG A 408 -17.16 -14.32 -12.12
CA ARG A 408 -15.75 -14.60 -11.84
C ARG A 408 -14.85 -14.01 -12.92
N ASN A 409 -13.57 -13.81 -12.58
CA ASN A 409 -12.51 -13.50 -13.54
C ASN A 409 -12.77 -12.20 -14.31
N ALA A 410 -12.86 -11.09 -13.58
CA ALA A 410 -12.98 -9.73 -14.11
C ALA A 410 -11.62 -9.25 -14.64
N TRP A 411 -11.40 -9.36 -15.95
CA TRP A 411 -10.09 -9.10 -16.57
C TRP A 411 -10.12 -8.05 -17.67
N ALA A 412 -8.97 -7.40 -17.84
CA ALA A 412 -8.51 -6.65 -19.01
C ALA A 412 -9.62 -5.81 -19.67
N PRO A 413 -10.01 -4.70 -19.04
CA PRO A 413 -11.02 -3.85 -19.63
C PRO A 413 -10.45 -2.92 -20.71
N CYS A 414 -11.33 -2.39 -21.56
CA CYS A 414 -11.08 -1.20 -22.35
C CYS A 414 -12.29 -0.26 -22.31
N ILE A 415 -12.13 1.01 -22.69
CA ILE A 415 -13.21 1.98 -22.62
C ILE A 415 -13.18 2.97 -23.78
N VAL A 416 -14.36 3.42 -24.21
CA VAL A 416 -14.47 4.54 -25.16
C VAL A 416 -15.48 5.58 -24.71
N GLU A 417 -15.09 6.84 -24.80
CA GLU A 417 -15.99 7.99 -24.67
C GLU A 417 -16.60 8.34 -26.04
N LYS A 418 -17.92 8.42 -26.10
CA LYS A 418 -18.68 8.81 -27.29
C LYS A 418 -19.60 9.99 -27.00
N LYS A 419 -19.76 10.87 -27.98
CA LYS A 419 -20.80 11.92 -27.94
C LYS A 419 -22.03 11.48 -28.72
N ILE A 420 -23.06 11.00 -28.02
CA ILE A 420 -24.31 10.51 -28.62
C ILE A 420 -25.42 11.52 -28.31
N LYS A 421 -26.03 12.09 -29.35
CA LYS A 421 -27.07 13.13 -29.24
C LYS A 421 -26.63 14.29 -28.32
N GLY A 422 -25.38 14.73 -28.48
CA GLY A 422 -24.78 15.82 -27.71
C GLY A 422 -24.32 15.47 -26.29
N LYS A 423 -24.62 14.26 -25.79
CA LYS A 423 -24.26 13.81 -24.43
C LYS A 423 -23.06 12.85 -24.47
N HIS A 424 -22.18 12.98 -23.49
CA HIS A 424 -21.09 12.03 -23.27
C HIS A 424 -21.66 10.70 -22.76
N LYS A 425 -21.25 9.61 -23.39
CA LYS A 425 -21.55 8.22 -23.02
C LYS A 425 -20.25 7.44 -23.00
N TYR A 426 -20.14 6.52 -22.05
CA TYR A 426 -18.98 5.66 -21.87
C TYR A 426 -19.41 4.22 -22.11
N PHE A 427 -18.64 3.50 -22.92
CA PHE A 427 -18.81 2.07 -23.16
C PHE A 427 -17.58 1.35 -22.66
N TYR A 428 -17.77 0.51 -21.66
CA TYR A 428 -16.74 -0.20 -20.92
C TYR A 428 -16.84 -1.68 -21.27
N TYR A 429 -15.86 -2.18 -22.02
CA TYR A 429 -15.77 -3.58 -22.40
C TYR A 429 -14.82 -4.28 -21.44
N PHE A 430 -15.12 -5.53 -21.14
CA PHE A 430 -14.35 -6.28 -20.15
C PHE A 430 -14.46 -7.78 -20.41
N THR A 431 -13.49 -8.53 -19.93
CA THR A 431 -13.57 -9.98 -19.88
C THR A 431 -14.19 -10.44 -18.56
N ALA A 432 -15.14 -11.37 -18.63
CA ALA A 432 -15.66 -12.09 -17.47
C ALA A 432 -15.89 -13.56 -17.85
N ALA A 433 -15.34 -14.49 -17.06
CA ALA A 433 -15.39 -15.93 -17.34
C ALA A 433 -15.02 -16.29 -18.80
N GLN A 434 -13.93 -15.69 -19.31
CA GLN A 434 -13.40 -15.89 -20.68
C GLN A 434 -14.39 -15.54 -21.80
N LYS A 435 -15.25 -14.55 -21.55
CA LYS A 435 -16.16 -13.95 -22.53
C LYS A 435 -16.10 -12.43 -22.40
N ILE A 436 -16.42 -11.71 -23.48
CA ILE A 436 -16.35 -10.25 -23.47
C ILE A 436 -17.75 -9.68 -23.27
N GLY A 437 -17.89 -8.84 -22.24
CA GLY A 437 -19.07 -8.04 -21.93
C GLY A 437 -18.92 -6.58 -22.36
N VAL A 438 -20.03 -5.85 -22.24
CA VAL A 438 -20.04 -4.39 -22.36
C VAL A 438 -21.05 -3.80 -21.40
N ALA A 439 -20.61 -2.80 -20.65
CA ALA A 439 -21.44 -1.97 -19.79
C ALA A 439 -21.40 -0.52 -20.26
N SER A 440 -22.46 0.25 -19.99
CA SER A 440 -22.53 1.66 -20.38
C SER A 440 -22.80 2.58 -19.19
N SER A 441 -22.27 3.80 -19.26
CA SER A 441 -22.52 4.85 -18.26
C SER A 441 -22.61 6.24 -18.88
N ASP A 442 -23.15 7.17 -18.11
CA ASP A 442 -23.09 8.60 -18.37
C ASP A 442 -21.85 9.27 -17.75
N ASN A 443 -21.09 8.57 -16.90
CA ASN A 443 -19.87 9.07 -16.26
C ASN A 443 -18.72 8.06 -16.41
N PRO A 444 -17.45 8.52 -16.42
CA PRO A 444 -16.30 7.64 -16.49
C PRO A 444 -16.16 6.77 -15.23
N THR A 445 -16.68 7.23 -14.09
CA THR A 445 -16.66 6.52 -12.80
C THR A 445 -17.95 5.72 -12.53
N GLY A 446 -18.81 5.54 -13.53
CA GLY A 446 -20.08 4.85 -13.34
C GLY A 446 -21.18 5.69 -12.66
N PRO A 447 -22.26 5.05 -12.17
CA PRO A 447 -22.49 3.61 -12.19
C PRO A 447 -22.57 3.07 -13.63
N PHE A 448 -21.99 1.89 -13.86
CA PHE A 448 -22.07 1.20 -15.15
C PHE A 448 -23.23 0.20 -15.15
N LYS A 449 -23.96 0.15 -16.28
CA LYS A 449 -25.04 -0.80 -16.50
C LYS A 449 -24.63 -1.81 -17.57
N ASP A 450 -24.50 -3.07 -17.17
CA ASP A 450 -24.22 -4.18 -18.09
C ASP A 450 -25.32 -4.31 -19.17
N SER A 451 -24.92 -4.76 -20.36
CA SER A 451 -25.83 -5.01 -21.48
C SER A 451 -26.74 -6.24 -21.27
N GLY A 452 -26.48 -7.05 -20.24
CA GLY A 452 -27.28 -8.22 -19.84
C GLY A 452 -26.84 -9.53 -20.48
N LYS A 453 -25.84 -9.51 -21.37
CA LYS A 453 -25.28 -10.69 -22.04
C LYS A 453 -23.83 -10.46 -22.46
N ALA A 454 -23.09 -11.55 -22.66
CA ALA A 454 -21.81 -11.47 -23.34
C ALA A 454 -21.99 -10.97 -24.78
N LEU A 455 -21.13 -10.05 -25.20
CA LEU A 455 -21.02 -9.54 -26.57
C LEU A 455 -20.25 -10.53 -27.46
N ILE A 456 -19.15 -11.10 -26.93
CA ILE A 456 -18.38 -12.17 -27.57
C ILE A 456 -18.35 -13.36 -26.61
N SER A 457 -18.80 -14.52 -27.07
CA SER A 457 -18.89 -15.74 -26.24
C SER A 457 -18.40 -17.01 -26.92
N ALA A 458 -17.78 -16.88 -28.09
CA ALA A 458 -17.26 -17.98 -28.87
C ALA A 458 -16.08 -17.51 -29.74
N ARG A 459 -15.16 -18.45 -30.00
CA ARG A 459 -14.05 -18.26 -30.94
C ARG A 459 -14.55 -17.87 -32.33
N PRO A 460 -13.81 -17.04 -33.07
CA PRO A 460 -14.06 -16.83 -34.49
C PRO A 460 -14.01 -18.14 -35.28
N GLU A 461 -14.73 -18.19 -36.40
CA GLU A 461 -14.72 -19.35 -37.29
C GLU A 461 -13.29 -19.70 -37.75
N GLY A 462 -12.93 -20.98 -37.68
CA GLY A 462 -11.61 -21.48 -38.05
C GLY A 462 -10.55 -21.44 -36.95
N VAL A 463 -10.82 -20.81 -35.80
CA VAL A 463 -9.90 -20.77 -34.65
C VAL A 463 -10.15 -21.98 -33.74
N LYS A 464 -9.09 -22.76 -33.46
CA LYS A 464 -9.16 -23.96 -32.62
C LYS A 464 -8.70 -23.76 -31.18
N ASP A 465 -7.67 -22.93 -30.99
CA ASP A 465 -7.01 -22.67 -29.70
C ASP A 465 -7.14 -21.19 -29.31
N GLY A 466 -6.73 -20.82 -28.09
CA GLY A 466 -6.82 -19.45 -27.59
C GLY A 466 -8.11 -19.13 -26.84
N GLN A 467 -8.32 -17.86 -26.47
CA GLN A 467 -9.45 -17.42 -25.62
C GLN A 467 -10.05 -16.09 -26.06
N GLU A 468 -11.35 -15.88 -25.77
CA GLU A 468 -12.08 -14.63 -26.01
C GLU A 468 -11.87 -13.65 -24.85
N ILE A 469 -10.66 -13.09 -24.77
CA ILE A 469 -10.25 -12.15 -23.72
C ILE A 469 -9.58 -10.91 -24.31
N ASP A 470 -9.18 -9.98 -23.45
CA ASP A 470 -8.43 -8.76 -23.77
C ASP A 470 -9.07 -7.91 -24.87
N PRO A 471 -10.33 -7.46 -24.66
CA PRO A 471 -10.97 -6.54 -25.60
C PRO A 471 -10.22 -5.21 -25.69
N ASP A 472 -10.08 -4.68 -26.90
CA ASP A 472 -9.75 -3.27 -27.16
C ASP A 472 -10.80 -2.64 -28.08
N VAL A 473 -11.12 -1.37 -27.84
CA VAL A 473 -12.11 -0.63 -28.60
C VAL A 473 -11.49 0.61 -29.23
N PHE A 474 -11.57 0.69 -30.55
CA PHE A 474 -11.01 1.81 -31.29
C PHE A 474 -12.03 2.43 -32.24
N THR A 475 -12.07 3.75 -32.27
CA THR A 475 -12.88 4.51 -33.23
C THR A 475 -11.98 5.07 -34.31
N ASP A 476 -12.18 4.65 -35.56
CA ASP A 476 -11.42 5.13 -36.69
C ASP A 476 -11.74 6.61 -36.96
N PRO A 477 -10.78 7.54 -36.79
CA PRO A 477 -11.03 8.96 -37.01
C PRO A 477 -11.29 9.30 -38.49
N LYS A 478 -10.94 8.40 -39.43
CA LYS A 478 -11.19 8.63 -40.87
C LYS A 478 -12.64 8.38 -41.25
N THR A 479 -13.29 7.37 -40.64
CA THR A 479 -14.63 6.92 -41.05
C THR A 479 -15.70 7.10 -39.97
N GLY A 480 -15.30 7.32 -38.71
CA GLY A 480 -16.19 7.34 -37.54
C GLY A 480 -16.68 5.96 -37.10
N LYS A 481 -16.32 4.89 -37.81
CA LYS A 481 -16.66 3.51 -37.44
C LYS A 481 -15.88 3.09 -36.20
N SER A 482 -16.51 2.23 -35.40
CA SER A 482 -15.86 1.66 -34.21
C SER A 482 -15.60 0.18 -34.42
N TYR A 483 -14.49 -0.29 -33.88
CA TYR A 483 -14.03 -1.66 -34.02
C TYR A 483 -13.72 -2.20 -32.62
N LEU A 484 -14.09 -3.46 -32.40
CA LEU A 484 -13.70 -4.22 -31.22
C LEU A 484 -12.65 -5.25 -31.65
N TYR A 485 -11.51 -5.24 -30.98
CA TYR A 485 -10.42 -6.20 -31.13
C TYR A 485 -10.39 -7.11 -29.91
N TRP A 486 -9.97 -8.37 -30.07
CA TRP A 486 -9.79 -9.29 -28.94
C TRP A 486 -8.95 -10.50 -29.32
N GLY A 487 -8.53 -11.25 -28.29
CA GLY A 487 -8.05 -12.61 -28.41
C GLY A 487 -6.71 -12.85 -27.72
N ASN A 488 -6.56 -14.08 -27.21
CA ASN A 488 -5.31 -14.67 -26.75
C ASN A 488 -4.96 -15.84 -27.70
N MET A 489 -3.71 -15.91 -28.17
CA MET A 489 -3.18 -16.77 -29.25
C MET A 489 -3.69 -16.44 -30.67
N TYR A 490 -4.66 -15.55 -30.82
CA TYR A 490 -5.13 -15.01 -32.09
C TYR A 490 -5.55 -13.55 -31.92
N MET A 491 -5.53 -12.76 -33.01
CA MET A 491 -6.08 -11.39 -33.03
C MET A 491 -7.31 -11.35 -33.94
N ALA A 492 -8.47 -11.04 -33.36
CA ALA A 492 -9.72 -10.84 -34.08
C ALA A 492 -10.15 -9.37 -34.06
N VAL A 493 -10.95 -8.97 -35.05
CA VAL A 493 -11.60 -7.66 -35.11
C VAL A 493 -13.03 -7.80 -35.64
N ALA A 494 -13.96 -6.99 -35.14
CA ALA A 494 -15.29 -6.82 -35.71
C ALA A 494 -15.71 -5.33 -35.71
N GLU A 495 -16.51 -4.93 -36.70
CA GLU A 495 -17.13 -3.59 -36.73
C GLU A 495 -18.25 -3.57 -35.68
N LEU A 496 -18.26 -2.57 -34.80
CA LEU A 496 -19.36 -2.31 -33.85
C LEU A 496 -20.50 -1.57 -34.55
N ASN A 497 -21.74 -1.90 -34.18
CA ASN A 497 -22.90 -1.10 -34.57
C ASN A 497 -22.90 0.25 -33.83
N PRO A 498 -23.67 1.25 -34.29
CA PRO A 498 -23.74 2.57 -33.65
C PRO A 498 -24.21 2.57 -32.19
N ASP A 499 -24.85 1.49 -31.72
CA ASP A 499 -25.27 1.32 -30.32
C ASP A 499 -24.10 1.00 -29.37
N MET A 500 -22.92 0.64 -29.93
CA MET A 500 -21.70 0.22 -29.24
C MET A 500 -21.85 -1.02 -28.34
N VAL A 501 -23.02 -1.66 -28.35
CA VAL A 501 -23.34 -2.85 -27.54
C VAL A 501 -23.71 -4.06 -28.39
N SER A 502 -23.49 -3.97 -29.70
CA SER A 502 -23.61 -5.09 -30.63
C SER A 502 -22.55 -4.99 -31.74
N ILE A 503 -22.09 -6.14 -32.24
CA ILE A 503 -21.22 -6.21 -33.42
C ILE A 503 -22.05 -6.32 -34.70
N LYS A 504 -21.52 -5.81 -35.81
CA LYS A 504 -22.10 -5.96 -37.14
C LYS A 504 -21.97 -7.41 -37.59
N PRO A 505 -23.07 -8.11 -37.89
CA PRO A 505 -23.03 -9.51 -38.32
C PRO A 505 -22.13 -9.72 -39.55
N GLY A 506 -21.34 -10.79 -39.54
CA GLY A 506 -20.42 -11.15 -40.64
C GLY A 506 -19.20 -10.23 -40.79
N SER A 507 -18.97 -9.29 -39.87
CA SER A 507 -17.79 -8.40 -39.93
C SER A 507 -16.55 -8.94 -39.23
N THR A 508 -16.67 -10.05 -38.49
CA THR A 508 -15.56 -10.66 -37.77
C THR A 508 -14.46 -11.11 -38.73
N LYS A 509 -13.22 -10.70 -38.46
CA LYS A 509 -12.04 -11.02 -39.27
C LYS A 509 -10.86 -11.35 -38.35
N LEU A 510 -10.03 -12.31 -38.77
CA LEU A 510 -8.72 -12.55 -38.16
C LEU A 510 -7.66 -11.64 -38.78
N ILE A 511 -6.86 -11.01 -37.93
CA ILE A 511 -5.67 -10.26 -38.32
C ILE A 511 -4.46 -11.14 -38.07
N LYS A 512 -3.70 -11.43 -39.13
CA LYS A 512 -2.48 -12.23 -39.02
C LYS A 512 -1.37 -11.40 -38.40
N VAL A 513 -0.78 -11.91 -37.33
CA VAL A 513 0.47 -11.45 -36.70
C VAL A 513 1.46 -12.62 -36.74
N ASN A 514 2.75 -12.35 -36.55
CA ASN A 514 3.75 -13.42 -36.43
C ASN A 514 3.65 -14.15 -35.06
N ASP A 515 4.51 -15.14 -34.84
CA ASP A 515 4.49 -16.01 -33.66
C ASP A 515 4.80 -15.29 -32.33
N SER A 516 5.11 -14.00 -32.36
CA SER A 516 5.27 -13.19 -31.15
C SER A 516 3.94 -12.79 -30.50
N PHE A 517 2.81 -12.98 -31.16
CA PHE A 517 1.51 -12.61 -30.60
C PHE A 517 1.09 -13.57 -29.46
N ARG A 518 0.93 -13.02 -28.25
CA ARG A 518 0.22 -13.70 -27.16
C ARG A 518 -1.19 -13.15 -26.98
N GLU A 519 -1.33 -11.88 -26.62
CA GLU A 519 -2.59 -11.26 -26.15
C GLU A 519 -2.47 -9.73 -26.06
N GLY A 520 -3.44 -9.05 -25.40
CA GLY A 520 -3.35 -7.63 -25.07
C GLY A 520 -3.26 -6.71 -26.29
N THR A 521 -4.15 -6.87 -27.26
CA THR A 521 -4.19 -6.02 -28.45
C THR A 521 -4.53 -4.58 -28.05
N TYR A 522 -3.86 -3.58 -28.63
CA TYR A 522 -4.24 -2.17 -28.49
C TYR A 522 -4.08 -1.44 -29.82
N VAL A 523 -4.99 -0.54 -30.19
CA VAL A 523 -4.96 0.15 -31.49
C VAL A 523 -5.03 1.67 -31.32
N ILE A 524 -4.06 2.38 -31.91
CA ILE A 524 -4.09 3.85 -32.03
C ILE A 524 -3.99 4.29 -33.50
N TYR A 525 -4.34 5.55 -33.73
CA TYR A 525 -4.15 6.21 -35.02
C TYR A 525 -3.30 7.46 -34.87
N ARG A 526 -2.26 7.57 -35.70
CA ARG A 526 -1.40 8.77 -35.76
C ARG A 526 -0.92 9.00 -37.19
N ASN A 527 -1.03 10.24 -37.67
CA ASN A 527 -0.48 10.69 -38.96
C ASN A 527 -0.78 9.77 -40.15
N GLY A 528 -2.05 9.34 -40.31
CA GLY A 528 -2.44 8.52 -41.46
C GLY A 528 -2.27 7.01 -41.26
N GLN A 529 -1.74 6.56 -40.13
CA GLN A 529 -1.37 5.17 -39.87
C GLN A 529 -2.07 4.62 -38.63
N TYR A 530 -2.37 3.33 -38.67
CA TYR A 530 -2.88 2.57 -37.54
C TYR A 530 -1.71 1.80 -36.94
N TYR A 531 -1.51 1.93 -35.62
CA TYR A 531 -0.50 1.19 -34.89
C TYR A 531 -1.20 0.14 -34.03
N PHE A 532 -0.78 -1.10 -34.20
CA PHE A 532 -1.28 -2.25 -33.46
C PHE A 532 -0.22 -2.66 -32.46
N PHE A 533 -0.56 -2.67 -31.18
CA PHE A 533 0.27 -3.19 -30.10
C PHE A 533 -0.23 -4.58 -29.70
N TRP A 534 0.68 -5.41 -29.20
CA TRP A 534 0.35 -6.68 -28.55
C TRP A 534 1.43 -7.07 -27.56
N SER A 535 1.10 -7.97 -26.65
CA SER A 535 2.08 -8.57 -25.74
C SER A 535 2.64 -9.88 -26.29
N GLU A 536 3.93 -10.09 -26.08
CA GLU A 536 4.65 -11.34 -26.33
C GLU A 536 4.96 -12.04 -25.00
N ASP A 537 4.94 -13.38 -25.02
CA ASP A 537 5.19 -14.28 -23.88
C ASP A 537 4.03 -14.31 -22.86
N ASP A 538 4.15 -15.08 -21.78
CA ASP A 538 3.14 -15.22 -20.71
C ASP A 538 3.31 -14.12 -19.65
N THR A 539 2.21 -13.61 -19.07
CA THR A 539 2.29 -12.62 -17.99
C THR A 539 3.02 -13.11 -16.74
N ARG A 540 3.24 -14.42 -16.56
CA ARG A 540 4.10 -15.01 -15.49
C ARG A 540 5.57 -15.10 -15.88
N SER A 541 5.92 -14.79 -17.11
CA SER A 541 7.31 -14.75 -17.58
C SER A 541 7.91 -13.38 -17.29
N PRO A 542 9.14 -13.29 -16.74
CA PRO A 542 9.86 -12.01 -16.62
C PRO A 542 10.14 -11.37 -18.00
N ASN A 543 10.00 -12.14 -19.09
CA ASN A 543 10.19 -11.71 -20.47
C ASN A 543 8.90 -11.17 -21.13
N TYR A 544 7.75 -11.12 -20.43
CA TYR A 544 6.53 -10.48 -20.94
C TYR A 544 6.83 -9.03 -21.37
N LYS A 545 6.48 -8.69 -22.62
CA LYS A 545 6.87 -7.43 -23.26
C LYS A 545 5.88 -6.98 -24.33
N VAL A 546 5.94 -5.72 -24.73
CA VAL A 546 5.06 -5.18 -25.79
C VAL A 546 5.80 -5.06 -27.11
N ARG A 547 5.11 -5.46 -28.17
CA ARG A 547 5.51 -5.26 -29.57
C ARG A 547 4.48 -4.43 -30.33
N TYR A 548 4.87 -3.94 -31.50
CA TYR A 548 3.94 -3.25 -32.39
C TYR A 548 4.10 -3.62 -33.87
N GLY A 549 3.11 -3.18 -34.66
CA GLY A 549 3.13 -3.18 -36.11
C GLY A 549 2.28 -2.02 -36.65
N ILE A 550 2.41 -1.74 -37.94
CA ILE A 550 1.79 -0.59 -38.61
C ILE A 550 0.84 -1.11 -39.70
N SER A 551 -0.29 -0.44 -39.89
CA SER A 551 -1.19 -0.69 -41.01
C SER A 551 -1.73 0.60 -41.62
N LYS A 552 -2.19 0.51 -42.87
CA LYS A 552 -2.96 1.56 -43.53
C LYS A 552 -4.48 1.40 -43.33
N SER A 553 -4.90 0.37 -42.61
CA SER A 553 -6.30 0.03 -42.35
C SER A 553 -6.50 -0.43 -40.90
N PRO A 554 -7.65 -0.14 -40.27
CA PRO A 554 -7.97 -0.70 -38.95
C PRO A 554 -8.21 -2.22 -39.00
N LEU A 555 -8.24 -2.83 -40.19
CA LEU A 555 -8.51 -4.25 -40.42
C LEU A 555 -7.27 -5.04 -40.92
N GLY A 556 -6.08 -4.45 -40.79
CA GLY A 556 -4.85 -4.98 -41.36
C GLY A 556 -4.80 -4.92 -42.90
N PRO A 557 -3.82 -5.60 -43.54
CA PRO A 557 -2.75 -6.40 -42.91
C PRO A 557 -1.79 -5.52 -42.08
N ILE A 558 -1.10 -6.14 -41.13
CA ILE A 558 -0.10 -5.48 -40.27
C ILE A 558 1.29 -5.71 -40.88
N GLU A 559 2.00 -4.62 -41.12
CA GLU A 559 3.42 -4.60 -41.41
C GLU A 559 4.20 -4.53 -40.09
N ILE A 560 5.11 -5.48 -39.87
CA ILE A 560 5.87 -5.59 -38.63
C ILE A 560 7.29 -5.05 -38.90
N PRO A 561 7.69 -3.91 -38.29
CA PRO A 561 9.06 -3.41 -38.40
C PRO A 561 10.08 -4.43 -37.88
N GLU A 562 11.33 -4.38 -38.38
CA GLU A 562 12.40 -5.26 -37.88
C GLU A 562 12.65 -5.06 -36.38
N ASN A 563 12.74 -3.79 -35.95
CA ASN A 563 12.82 -3.40 -34.54
C ASN A 563 11.43 -3.00 -34.03
N ASN A 564 10.65 -3.98 -33.58
CA ASN A 564 9.26 -3.74 -33.17
C ASN A 564 8.98 -3.87 -31.67
N ILE A 565 10.00 -3.90 -30.82
CA ILE A 565 9.80 -3.87 -29.36
C ILE A 565 9.42 -2.46 -28.95
N VAL A 566 8.27 -2.31 -28.30
CA VAL A 566 7.82 -1.03 -27.74
C VAL A 566 8.40 -0.84 -26.36
N ILE A 567 8.28 -1.84 -25.49
CA ILE A 567 8.80 -1.80 -24.12
C ILE A 567 9.14 -3.20 -23.65
N GLN A 568 10.25 -3.35 -22.91
CA GLN A 568 10.67 -4.61 -22.30
C GLN A 568 11.37 -4.34 -20.95
N GLY A 569 11.43 -5.35 -20.08
CA GLY A 569 12.07 -5.25 -18.78
C GLY A 569 13.56 -4.90 -18.82
N ILE A 570 14.06 -4.38 -17.70
CA ILE A 570 15.47 -4.08 -17.44
C ILE A 570 15.87 -4.82 -16.14
N PRO A 571 16.33 -6.08 -16.24
CA PRO A 571 16.66 -6.91 -15.08
C PRO A 571 17.62 -6.26 -14.08
N ASP A 572 18.62 -5.51 -14.56
CA ASP A 572 19.60 -4.82 -13.71
C ASP A 572 18.98 -3.72 -12.84
N GLN A 573 17.77 -3.26 -13.19
CA GLN A 573 16.98 -2.31 -12.39
C GLN A 573 15.81 -2.99 -11.64
N GLY A 574 15.73 -4.32 -11.69
CA GLY A 574 14.63 -5.10 -11.11
C GLY A 574 13.29 -4.91 -11.82
N ILE A 575 13.29 -4.45 -13.08
CA ILE A 575 12.08 -4.25 -13.88
C ILE A 575 11.88 -5.47 -14.78
N TYR A 576 10.75 -6.16 -14.62
CA TYR A 576 10.43 -7.40 -15.34
C TYR A 576 8.99 -7.39 -15.85
N ALA A 577 8.71 -8.19 -16.88
CA ALA A 577 7.35 -8.45 -17.36
C ALA A 577 6.55 -7.19 -17.76
N THR A 578 7.16 -6.26 -18.51
CA THR A 578 6.53 -4.99 -18.94
C THR A 578 5.61 -5.19 -20.15
N GLY A 579 4.49 -5.87 -19.97
CA GLY A 579 3.50 -6.14 -21.01
C GLY A 579 2.12 -5.58 -20.68
N HIS A 580 1.14 -5.98 -21.49
CA HIS A 580 -0.25 -5.52 -21.53
C HIS A 580 -0.39 -4.00 -21.36
N ASN A 581 -0.54 -3.30 -22.47
CA ASN A 581 -0.52 -1.84 -22.48
C ASN A 581 -1.80 -1.21 -23.03
N SER A 582 -1.98 0.04 -22.65
CA SER A 582 -2.78 1.04 -23.36
C SER A 582 -1.89 2.25 -23.69
N VAL A 583 -2.39 3.17 -24.51
CA VAL A 583 -1.64 4.35 -24.95
C VAL A 583 -2.53 5.58 -24.89
N LEU A 584 -2.05 6.60 -24.18
CA LEU A 584 -2.69 7.90 -24.07
C LEU A 584 -2.04 8.91 -25.02
N GLN A 585 -2.87 9.59 -25.81
CA GLN A 585 -2.48 10.86 -26.43
C GLN A 585 -2.92 12.02 -25.52
N ILE A 586 -2.03 12.98 -25.26
CA ILE A 586 -2.41 14.21 -24.55
C ILE A 586 -3.38 15.01 -25.45
N PRO A 587 -4.53 15.48 -24.92
CA PRO A 587 -5.53 16.17 -25.72
C PRO A 587 -4.94 17.35 -26.51
N ASN A 588 -5.19 17.37 -27.81
CA ASN A 588 -4.74 18.39 -28.75
C ASN A 588 -3.21 18.53 -28.89
N LYS A 589 -2.43 17.51 -28.48
CA LYS A 589 -0.97 17.48 -28.65
C LYS A 589 -0.54 16.19 -29.31
N ASP A 590 0.56 16.24 -30.06
CA ASP A 590 1.26 15.05 -30.55
C ASP A 590 2.24 14.54 -29.48
N GLU A 591 1.71 14.28 -28.29
CA GLU A 591 2.45 13.87 -27.10
C GLU A 591 1.79 12.61 -26.53
N TRP A 592 2.57 11.55 -26.33
CA TRP A 592 2.06 10.20 -26.10
C TRP A 592 2.70 9.54 -24.89
N TYR A 593 1.93 8.71 -24.21
CA TYR A 593 2.33 7.97 -23.02
C TYR A 593 1.82 6.53 -23.14
N ILE A 594 2.67 5.57 -22.76
CA ILE A 594 2.27 4.17 -22.64
C ILE A 594 1.95 3.88 -21.17
N THR A 595 0.81 3.26 -20.93
CA THR A 595 0.44 2.73 -19.62
C THR A 595 0.48 1.21 -19.73
N TYR A 596 1.18 0.55 -18.82
CA TYR A 596 1.45 -0.89 -18.89
C TYR A 596 1.55 -1.46 -17.47
N HIS A 597 1.59 -2.79 -17.32
CA HIS A 597 1.91 -3.39 -16.02
C HIS A 597 3.29 -4.04 -16.03
N ARG A 598 3.84 -4.28 -14.83
CA ARG A 598 5.04 -5.07 -14.61
C ARG A 598 4.89 -5.95 -13.38
N PHE A 599 5.82 -6.87 -13.14
CA PHE A 599 5.91 -7.53 -11.82
C PHE A 599 6.11 -6.50 -10.72
N SER A 600 5.45 -6.70 -9.58
CA SER A 600 5.62 -5.79 -8.44
C SER A 600 7.08 -5.67 -8.02
N TYR A 601 7.57 -4.45 -7.83
CA TYR A 601 8.92 -4.20 -7.35
C TYR A 601 8.95 -3.96 -5.83
N PRO A 602 9.95 -4.45 -5.08
CA PRO A 602 11.12 -5.22 -5.51
C PRO A 602 10.95 -6.74 -5.41
N THR A 603 9.83 -7.23 -4.89
CA THR A 603 9.69 -8.62 -4.44
C THR A 603 9.05 -9.56 -5.46
N GLY A 604 8.36 -9.05 -6.48
CA GLY A 604 7.56 -9.82 -7.44
C GLY A 604 8.36 -10.93 -8.13
N ILE A 605 9.61 -10.65 -8.54
CA ILE A 605 10.48 -11.64 -9.18
C ILE A 605 10.76 -12.88 -8.30
N LYS A 606 10.62 -12.76 -6.98
CA LYS A 606 10.84 -13.86 -6.01
C LYS A 606 9.58 -14.69 -5.76
N MET A 607 8.45 -14.35 -6.37
CA MET A 607 7.15 -14.98 -6.11
C MET A 607 6.85 -16.19 -7.02
N GLY A 608 7.70 -16.51 -7.99
CA GLY A 608 7.43 -17.55 -8.99
C GLY A 608 6.18 -17.19 -9.82
N ASP A 609 5.33 -18.17 -10.12
CA ASP A 609 4.09 -17.97 -10.90
C ASP A 609 3.17 -16.89 -10.30
N ALA A 610 3.21 -16.69 -8.98
CA ALA A 610 2.40 -15.67 -8.32
C ALA A 610 2.75 -14.25 -8.74
N ALA A 611 3.95 -14.01 -9.29
CA ALA A 611 4.32 -12.74 -9.88
C ALA A 611 3.36 -12.30 -11.01
N GLY A 612 2.82 -13.27 -11.78
CA GLY A 612 1.89 -13.01 -12.87
C GLY A 612 0.50 -12.55 -12.42
N PHE A 613 0.17 -12.67 -11.14
CA PHE A 613 -1.03 -12.09 -10.52
C PHE A 613 -0.72 -11.18 -9.33
N HIS A 614 0.51 -10.65 -9.26
CA HIS A 614 0.95 -9.60 -8.33
C HIS A 614 1.69 -8.51 -9.10
N ARG A 615 0.96 -7.88 -10.03
CA ARG A 615 1.51 -6.87 -10.93
C ARG A 615 1.20 -5.45 -10.46
N GLU A 616 1.88 -4.49 -11.07
CA GLU A 616 1.71 -3.06 -10.78
C GLU A 616 1.70 -2.22 -12.05
N VAL A 617 0.82 -1.21 -12.10
CA VAL A 617 0.61 -0.34 -13.26
C VAL A 617 1.65 0.77 -13.28
N CYS A 618 2.25 1.04 -14.44
CA CYS A 618 3.29 2.04 -14.68
C CYS A 618 2.93 2.92 -15.89
N ILE A 619 3.52 4.12 -15.95
CA ILE A 619 3.43 5.02 -17.10
C ILE A 619 4.83 5.53 -17.46
N ASP A 620 5.14 5.48 -18.75
CA ASP A 620 6.34 6.11 -19.32
C ASP A 620 6.00 6.79 -20.66
N LYS A 621 6.87 7.69 -21.11
CA LYS A 621 6.67 8.46 -22.34
C LYS A 621 6.84 7.56 -23.56
N LEU A 622 5.94 7.68 -24.54
CA LEU A 622 6.02 7.01 -25.83
C LEU A 622 6.38 8.03 -26.92
N GLU A 623 7.40 7.73 -27.71
CA GLU A 623 7.91 8.62 -28.75
C GLU A 623 7.94 7.92 -30.11
N PHE A 624 7.78 8.71 -31.17
CA PHE A 624 7.85 8.23 -32.55
C PHE A 624 9.07 8.86 -33.25
N ASN A 625 9.76 8.05 -34.04
CA ASN A 625 10.79 8.52 -34.95
C ASN A 625 10.17 9.33 -36.11
N PRO A 626 10.97 10.12 -36.84
CA PRO A 626 10.48 10.90 -37.99
C PRO A 626 9.86 10.05 -39.11
N ASP A 627 10.29 8.81 -39.29
CA ASP A 627 9.74 7.86 -40.27
C ASP A 627 8.40 7.23 -39.83
N GLY A 628 7.93 7.56 -38.62
CA GLY A 628 6.71 7.05 -38.03
C GLY A 628 6.87 5.75 -37.25
N THR A 629 8.07 5.14 -37.17
CA THR A 629 8.32 4.01 -36.28
C THR A 629 8.29 4.45 -34.81
N ILE A 630 8.01 3.53 -33.89
CA ILE A 630 8.04 3.79 -32.44
C ILE A 630 9.48 3.67 -31.95
N LYS A 631 9.93 4.68 -31.19
CA LYS A 631 11.19 4.60 -30.44
C LYS A 631 10.93 3.75 -29.19
N GLN A 632 11.74 2.71 -29.00
CA GLN A 632 11.60 1.83 -27.84
C GLN A 632 11.58 2.63 -26.54
N VAL A 633 10.54 2.44 -25.75
CA VAL A 633 10.35 3.02 -24.43
C VAL A 633 11.27 2.32 -23.44
N ILE A 634 11.95 3.11 -22.63
CA ILE A 634 12.78 2.64 -21.52
C ILE A 634 11.93 2.72 -20.25
N PRO A 635 11.49 1.59 -19.64
CA PRO A 635 10.69 1.63 -18.42
C PRO A 635 11.49 2.22 -17.26
N THR A 636 10.84 2.98 -16.39
CA THR A 636 11.53 3.64 -15.26
C THR A 636 10.82 3.45 -13.92
N HIS A 637 11.57 3.51 -12.81
CA HIS A 637 10.99 3.70 -11.47
C HIS A 637 10.56 5.15 -11.24
N THR A 638 11.33 6.10 -11.78
CA THR A 638 11.05 7.53 -11.62
C THR A 638 9.70 7.93 -12.23
N GLY A 639 9.26 7.24 -13.29
CA GLY A 639 8.05 7.55 -14.03
C GLY A 639 8.11 8.91 -14.71
N ILE A 640 6.93 9.40 -15.11
CA ILE A 640 6.78 10.70 -15.75
C ILE A 640 6.72 11.84 -14.72
N ASN A 641 6.92 13.07 -15.20
CA ASN A 641 6.59 14.26 -14.42
C ASN A 641 5.10 14.58 -14.53
N ALA A 642 4.57 15.37 -13.59
CA ALA A 642 3.21 15.88 -13.67
C ALA A 642 2.95 16.60 -15.00
N ILE A 643 1.87 16.22 -15.69
CA ILE A 643 1.39 16.91 -16.88
C ILE A 643 0.39 17.99 -16.47
N LYS A 644 0.48 19.15 -17.11
CA LYS A 644 -0.41 20.30 -16.91
C LYS A 644 -1.55 20.33 -17.91
#